data_AF-A0A0S4JMQ7-F1
#
_entry.id   AF-A0A0S4JMQ7-F1
#
_cell.length_a   1.000
_cell.length_b   1.000
_cell.length_c   1.000
_cell.angle_alpha   90.00
_cell.angle_beta   90.00
_cell.angle_gamma   90.00
#
_symmetry.space_group_name_H-M   'P 1'
#
loop_
_entity.id
_entity.type
_entity.pdbx_description
1 polymer ?
#
loop_
_entity_poly.entity_id
_entity_poly.type
_entity_poly.pdbx_seq_one_letter_code
_entity_poly.pdbx_strand_id
1 'polypeptide(L)'
;MQQCGAFSQYVSLSFHITSNLILSFYLTTVAIRTCSHQDTVESSLNGPSLRNFLLLRNILTLRTLLIASVTLCISHATTPMCGCMNQSSALMDFYHSSNPEGWTHSDGWGSTDCSIPWYGVTCDGVSITSIVLNLNNMSGTVPSSWSSMVNITGLVLNGNPMLSGTLPFEWSTMLQLSTLYIFGTSVSGTLPSSWSSMTSMLDLQLYVNPMLSGTLPAEWSCMVNIFRLYIYGTNVSGTLPSSWSAMTSMVYVQLHSNPMLSGSLPSEWSSMSKLSLLYIIATNISGTLPSTWGNMTSMLDLQLYNNAMLSGSLPPEWSGMSKLTTFLMFATNVSGTLPASWSSMTTLMNLALCSNPLVSGTLPSEWSSMSKLSQLFIFGTSVSGTLPSSWGNLTNMAFLQLYSNPMLSGSLPLEWSSMSQLTMLYIYETNIAGTLPSSWSNMTNMLDLQLHSNPMLGGTLPSKRSSMSSVAFVWIFAANVSGTLPTSWGNLTSMSQLRLHANPMLSGTLPEEWSRLSKLSLLHIYATNIFGTLPSSWSNITSAVYVALNSDPMLSGSLPPEWSSMSHLKVLFLYETNISGTLPSSWGNMTSISSLVLQDNRLLSGTLPPEWSGMSSLTTLYLCGTNVSGTLPSSWNNLKVLSNLQLYSNARLSGSLPPEWSRMSKLSTLYIFATNLSGTLPSSWSTMTPRWQRACVVVEHSVTPAAATAKQLPHWDDACGHKPTSSSAQRHQRVQHKVRGGPNVSRCSGYQWPEYCYDVVSDTMSESISSSATASDLLLSATISRTQSHSTISESLSLSTSSTASMSTSLSPPSMTMSSTVTATAPSPSQWVCNVSGGAVLVQLTPPVATLGDGGPTAFVVSLESSDVADRASLVPSVQLTTNSIPRSTLTTRGLRIAMNVSISSPGNIADRWVVGGVTMLGEALNWTVQSSNTVPWSLIVLRTPVGGWLDASVSLLTDDALDFVVAMLCDGAEIIEVIFTVPAPCVPRVYAEEIATVGRSTQVASAVASVT
;
A
#
# COMPACT_ATOMS: atom_id res chain seq x y z
N MET A 1 -15.55 24.25 11.71
CA MET A 1 -15.85 25.68 11.50
C MET A 1 -14.61 26.43 11.92
N GLN A 2 -14.07 27.41 11.20
CA GLN A 2 -14.45 27.97 9.89
C GLN A 2 -13.14 28.46 9.22
N GLN A 3 -13.12 28.67 7.90
CA GLN A 3 -11.91 28.92 7.10
C GLN A 3 -10.94 27.71 6.98
N CYS A 4 -11.29 26.77 6.08
CA CYS A 4 -10.27 26.20 5.20
C CYS A 4 -10.34 27.02 3.91
N GLY A 5 -9.25 27.69 3.53
CA GLY A 5 -9.15 28.53 2.34
C GLY A 5 -7.81 28.27 1.65
N ALA A 6 -7.82 28.26 0.32
CA ALA A 6 -6.74 27.76 -0.52
C ALA A 6 -5.33 28.29 -0.15
N PHE A 7 -4.38 27.36 0.03
CA PHE A 7 -2.95 27.65 -0.07
C PHE A 7 -2.18 26.46 -0.68
N SER A 8 -1.90 26.58 -1.97
CA SER A 8 -0.88 25.78 -2.66
C SER A 8 0.30 26.71 -2.98
N GLN A 9 1.32 26.76 -2.11
CA GLN A 9 2.52 27.57 -2.36
C GLN A 9 3.76 27.04 -1.65
N TYR A 10 4.88 27.19 -2.36
CA TYR A 10 6.29 27.10 -1.97
C TYR A 10 6.61 27.07 -0.46
N VAL A 11 7.35 26.04 -0.04
CA VAL A 11 8.12 26.06 1.21
C VAL A 11 9.36 26.95 1.00
N SER A 12 9.23 28.24 1.29
CA SER A 12 10.37 29.15 1.40
C SER A 12 11.04 28.97 2.77
N LEU A 13 12.21 28.33 2.80
CA LEU A 13 13.06 28.25 4.00
C LEU A 13 13.86 29.55 4.15
N SER A 14 13.19 30.59 4.65
CA SER A 14 13.79 31.89 4.92
C SER A 14 14.65 31.85 6.19
N PHE A 15 15.98 31.74 6.04
CA PHE A 15 16.92 31.81 7.15
C PHE A 15 17.21 33.26 7.54
N HIS A 16 16.84 33.67 8.75
CA HIS A 16 17.34 34.91 9.36
C HIS A 16 18.62 34.60 10.16
N ILE A 17 19.72 35.22 9.78
CA ILE A 17 21.00 35.16 10.51
C ILE A 17 21.22 36.49 11.22
N THR A 18 20.96 36.54 12.53
CA THR A 18 21.35 37.67 13.38
C THR A 18 22.73 37.40 13.99
N SER A 19 23.68 38.28 13.72
CA SER A 19 25.08 38.13 14.14
C SER A 19 25.29 38.37 15.64
N ASN A 20 25.80 37.36 16.36
CA ASN A 20 27.01 37.46 17.20
C ASN A 20 27.33 36.19 18.02
N LEU A 21 28.54 36.22 18.61
CA LEU A 21 29.09 35.39 19.70
C LEU A 21 29.63 33.97 19.37
N ILE A 22 30.88 33.80 19.80
CA ILE A 22 31.70 32.58 19.76
C ILE A 22 31.33 31.69 20.96
N LEU A 23 31.17 30.39 20.74
CA LEU A 23 31.11 29.39 21.81
C LEU A 23 31.81 28.09 21.40
N SER A 24 32.97 27.83 22.02
CA SER A 24 33.71 26.57 21.87
C SER A 24 33.04 25.45 22.67
N PHE A 25 32.59 24.39 22.00
CA PHE A 25 32.03 23.21 22.67
C PHE A 25 32.70 21.91 22.24
N TYR A 26 33.37 21.26 23.18
CA TYR A 26 33.51 19.81 23.18
C TYR A 26 32.14 19.20 23.46
N LEU A 27 31.70 18.25 22.63
CA LEU A 27 30.52 17.44 22.92
C LEU A 27 30.79 15.98 22.57
N THR A 28 31.08 15.21 23.61
CA THR A 28 30.97 13.75 23.62
C THR A 28 29.53 13.32 23.33
N THR A 29 29.37 12.07 22.87
CA THR A 29 28.10 11.34 22.74
C THR A 29 26.99 11.77 23.71
N VAL A 30 25.90 12.33 23.18
CA VAL A 30 24.65 12.61 23.92
C VAL A 30 23.52 11.76 23.37
N ALA A 31 22.91 10.95 24.23
CA ALA A 31 21.65 10.28 23.92
C ALA A 31 20.50 11.28 24.03
N ILE A 32 19.62 11.33 23.02
CA ILE A 32 18.44 12.20 23.05
C ILE A 32 17.41 11.59 24.00
N ARG A 33 17.35 12.13 25.22
CA ARG A 33 16.15 11.99 26.08
C ARG A 33 15.05 12.91 25.58
N THR A 34 13.81 12.48 25.77
CA THR A 34 12.59 13.21 25.40
C THR A 34 12.39 14.49 26.23
N CYS A 35 11.70 15.46 25.63
CA CYS A 35 10.90 16.45 26.33
C CYS A 35 9.41 16.21 26.00
N SER A 36 8.49 16.82 26.76
CA SER A 36 7.16 16.27 27.03
C SER A 36 6.02 17.29 26.93
N HIS A 37 4.84 16.85 26.45
CA HIS A 37 3.59 17.63 26.30
C HIS A 37 3.68 18.79 25.27
N GLN A 38 2.65 19.20 24.50
CA GLN A 38 1.33 18.67 24.08
C GLN A 38 0.86 19.53 22.86
N ASP A 39 -0.13 19.19 22.01
CA ASP A 39 -1.05 18.05 21.90
C ASP A 39 -1.58 17.91 20.45
N THR A 40 -2.25 16.79 20.15
CA THR A 40 -3.17 16.51 19.03
C THR A 40 -2.63 16.38 17.59
N VAL A 41 -3.29 15.47 16.85
CA VAL A 41 -3.20 15.24 15.38
C VAL A 41 -1.91 14.60 14.84
N GLU A 42 -1.67 13.34 15.22
CA GLU A 42 -1.04 12.36 14.31
C GLU A 42 -1.92 11.10 14.21
N SER A 43 -2.73 11.01 13.15
CA SER A 43 -3.59 9.84 12.88
C SER A 43 -3.81 9.59 11.38
N SER A 44 -2.82 9.89 10.53
CA SER A 44 -2.90 9.70 9.07
C SER A 44 -1.53 9.77 8.37
N LEU A 45 -0.54 8.96 8.78
CA LEU A 45 0.78 8.89 8.12
C LEU A 45 1.31 7.45 7.96
N ASN A 46 0.65 6.65 7.11
CA ASN A 46 1.34 5.54 6.47
C ASN A 46 2.34 6.12 5.45
N GLY A 47 3.64 6.02 5.73
CA GLY A 47 4.73 6.43 4.83
C GLY A 47 4.94 7.94 4.69
N PRO A 48 5.73 8.55 5.60
CA PRO A 48 6.90 9.28 5.09
C PRO A 48 8.17 9.15 5.96
N SER A 49 8.22 8.20 6.90
CA SER A 49 9.33 8.03 7.86
C SER A 49 10.72 8.01 7.21
N LEU A 50 10.88 7.27 6.09
CA LEU A 50 12.15 7.16 5.37
C LEU A 50 12.69 8.52 4.90
N ARG A 51 11.84 9.38 4.32
CA ARG A 51 12.27 10.70 3.81
C ARG A 51 12.77 11.60 4.94
N ASN A 52 12.02 11.67 6.04
CA ASN A 52 12.33 12.58 7.14
C ASN A 52 13.57 12.14 7.94
N PHE A 53 13.81 10.83 8.11
CA PHE A 53 15.02 10.35 8.76
C PHE A 53 16.28 10.45 7.88
N LEU A 54 16.17 10.18 6.57
CA LEU A 54 17.29 10.37 5.63
C LEU A 54 17.67 11.85 5.48
N LEU A 55 16.71 12.77 5.55
CA LEU A 55 16.96 14.22 5.60
C LEU A 55 17.89 14.62 6.76
N LEU A 56 17.73 14.04 7.95
CA LEU A 56 18.64 14.33 9.09
C LEU A 56 20.09 13.87 8.84
N ARG A 57 20.32 12.81 8.07
CA ARG A 57 21.68 12.40 7.67
C ARG A 57 22.24 13.25 6.52
N ASN A 58 21.38 13.72 5.62
CA ASN A 58 21.76 14.72 4.61
C ASN A 58 22.13 16.07 5.25
N ILE A 59 21.57 16.44 6.40
CA ILE A 59 22.00 17.61 7.18
C ILE A 59 23.44 17.43 7.73
N LEU A 60 23.89 16.20 7.98
CA LEU A 60 25.27 15.91 8.43
C LEU A 60 26.29 15.95 7.28
N THR A 61 25.94 15.52 6.06
CA THR A 61 26.79 15.75 4.87
C THR A 61 26.73 17.22 4.42
N LEU A 62 25.60 17.91 4.58
CA LEU A 62 25.54 19.37 4.44
C LEU A 62 26.48 20.07 5.44
N ARG A 63 26.66 19.57 6.66
CA ARG A 63 27.59 20.20 7.63
C ARG A 63 29.06 20.15 7.19
N THR A 64 29.51 19.07 6.56
CA THR A 64 30.89 19.02 6.01
C THR A 64 31.02 19.78 4.69
N LEU A 65 29.96 19.82 3.86
CA LEU A 65 29.91 20.67 2.66
C LEU A 65 29.86 22.17 3.02
N LEU A 66 29.14 22.57 4.07
CA LEU A 66 29.11 23.94 4.57
C LEU A 66 30.50 24.41 4.99
N ILE A 67 31.31 23.56 5.63
CA ILE A 67 32.67 23.96 6.04
C ILE A 67 33.56 24.27 4.82
N ALA A 68 33.30 23.65 3.65
CA ALA A 68 33.97 24.02 2.41
C ALA A 68 33.42 25.31 1.78
N SER A 69 32.09 25.51 1.73
CA SER A 69 31.47 26.71 1.12
C SER A 69 31.49 27.95 2.02
N VAL A 70 31.64 27.80 3.34
CA VAL A 70 31.88 28.90 4.29
C VAL A 70 33.23 29.57 4.04
N THR A 71 34.19 28.92 3.36
CA THR A 71 35.42 29.58 2.87
C THR A 71 35.18 30.61 1.77
N LEU A 72 34.00 30.63 1.13
CA LEU A 72 33.55 31.70 0.22
C LEU A 72 32.53 32.65 0.87
N CYS A 73 32.02 32.35 2.06
CA CYS A 73 31.24 33.31 2.83
C CYS A 73 32.21 34.26 3.52
N ILE A 74 31.97 35.58 3.40
CA ILE A 74 32.88 36.65 3.88
C ILE A 74 34.16 36.80 3.02
N SER A 75 34.02 36.80 1.69
CA SER A 75 34.81 37.71 0.85
C SER A 75 33.98 38.94 0.51
N HIS A 76 33.83 39.87 1.46
CA HIS A 76 33.41 41.23 1.12
C HIS A 76 34.46 41.81 0.17
N ALA A 77 34.04 42.33 -0.98
CA ALA A 77 34.98 42.92 -1.94
C ALA A 77 35.64 44.15 -1.33
N THR A 78 36.92 44.03 -0.96
CA THR A 78 37.74 45.12 -0.41
C THR A 78 38.87 45.56 -1.36
N THR A 79 39.04 44.88 -2.51
CA THR A 79 40.03 45.28 -3.52
C THR A 79 39.43 46.30 -4.49
N PRO A 80 40.08 47.47 -4.67
CA PRO A 80 39.65 48.47 -5.65
C PRO A 80 39.61 47.92 -7.09
N MET A 81 38.62 48.38 -7.87
CA MET A 81 38.46 47.99 -9.28
C MET A 81 39.48 48.64 -10.23
N CYS A 82 40.34 49.56 -9.77
CA CYS A 82 41.25 50.33 -10.64
C CYS A 82 42.18 49.50 -11.53
N GLY A 83 42.54 48.28 -11.15
CA GLY A 83 43.31 47.36 -12.00
C GLY A 83 42.50 46.67 -13.11
N CYS A 84 41.17 46.64 -12.97
CA CYS A 84 40.26 45.76 -13.71
C CYS A 84 39.16 46.52 -14.50
N MET A 85 39.21 47.86 -14.54
CA MET A 85 38.22 48.69 -15.27
C MET A 85 38.23 48.48 -16.80
N ASN A 86 39.25 47.81 -17.34
CA ASN A 86 39.31 47.35 -18.73
C ASN A 86 38.36 46.17 -19.02
N GLN A 87 37.94 45.41 -18.00
CA GLN A 87 37.01 44.28 -18.11
C GLN A 87 35.62 44.60 -17.54
N SER A 88 35.45 45.76 -16.89
CA SER A 88 34.22 46.07 -16.14
C SER A 88 33.02 46.48 -17.00
N SER A 89 33.22 46.77 -18.29
CA SER A 89 32.11 47.00 -19.24
C SER A 89 31.18 45.80 -19.34
N ALA A 90 31.73 44.59 -19.54
CA ALA A 90 30.94 43.37 -19.64
C ALA A 90 30.20 43.00 -18.33
N LEU A 91 30.68 43.50 -17.18
CA LEU A 91 29.92 43.45 -15.92
C LEU A 91 28.78 44.47 -15.92
N MET A 92 29.02 45.72 -16.31
CA MET A 92 27.99 46.78 -16.37
C MET A 92 26.86 46.46 -17.35
N ASP A 93 27.17 45.88 -18.51
CA ASP A 93 26.19 45.42 -19.49
C ASP A 93 25.24 44.38 -18.86
N PHE A 94 25.77 43.46 -18.05
CA PHE A 94 24.97 42.50 -17.30
C PHE A 94 24.16 43.17 -16.18
N TYR A 95 24.76 44.06 -15.39
CA TYR A 95 24.05 44.81 -14.34
C TYR A 95 22.83 45.54 -14.91
N HIS A 96 23.03 46.38 -15.93
CA HIS A 96 21.96 47.14 -16.57
C HIS A 96 20.86 46.27 -17.22
N SER A 97 21.18 45.04 -17.65
CA SER A 97 20.21 44.11 -18.26
C SER A 97 19.57 43.11 -17.28
N SER A 98 20.02 43.05 -16.03
CA SER A 98 19.57 42.08 -15.00
C SER A 98 18.69 42.68 -13.90
N ASN A 99 18.04 43.81 -14.20
CA ASN A 99 17.16 44.60 -13.32
C ASN A 99 17.85 45.15 -12.05
N PRO A 100 18.68 46.21 -12.17
CA PRO A 100 19.41 46.83 -11.05
C PRO A 100 18.55 47.15 -9.81
N GLU A 101 17.32 47.65 -10.01
CA GLU A 101 16.41 48.04 -8.92
C GLU A 101 15.87 46.83 -8.14
N GLY A 102 15.97 45.62 -8.71
CA GLY A 102 15.59 44.37 -8.07
C GLY A 102 16.71 43.65 -7.33
N TRP A 103 17.97 44.10 -7.43
CA TRP A 103 19.11 43.43 -6.81
C TRP A 103 19.08 43.56 -5.27
N THR A 104 19.34 42.45 -4.55
CA THR A 104 19.42 42.45 -3.07
C THR A 104 20.61 43.26 -2.56
N HIS A 105 21.73 43.19 -3.29
CA HIS A 105 23.02 43.81 -3.02
C HIS A 105 23.59 44.34 -4.33
N SER A 106 23.75 45.67 -4.42
CA SER A 106 24.28 46.38 -5.58
C SER A 106 25.39 47.36 -5.20
N ASP A 107 26.02 47.18 -4.03
CA ASP A 107 27.04 48.09 -3.50
C ASP A 107 28.19 48.30 -4.49
N GLY A 108 28.49 49.57 -4.79
CA GLY A 108 29.52 49.99 -5.75
C GLY A 108 29.18 49.85 -7.23
N TRP A 109 28.16 49.05 -7.60
CA TRP A 109 27.76 48.86 -9.00
C TRP A 109 27.21 50.16 -9.60
N GLY A 110 27.61 50.46 -10.85
CA GLY A 110 27.33 51.75 -11.48
C GLY A 110 28.30 52.88 -11.12
N SER A 111 29.25 52.66 -10.20
CA SER A 111 30.34 53.62 -9.97
C SER A 111 31.34 53.64 -11.13
N THR A 112 31.70 54.84 -11.59
CA THR A 112 32.87 55.06 -12.45
C THR A 112 34.14 55.35 -11.65
N ASP A 113 34.04 55.64 -10.36
CA ASP A 113 35.18 55.71 -9.45
C ASP A 113 35.67 54.29 -9.15
N CYS A 114 36.86 53.99 -9.65
CA CYS A 114 37.48 52.67 -9.53
C CYS A 114 38.05 52.37 -8.13
N SER A 115 38.12 53.36 -7.24
CA SER A 115 38.49 53.13 -5.84
C SER A 115 37.39 52.37 -5.07
N ILE A 116 36.16 52.42 -5.57
CA ILE A 116 34.99 51.76 -4.99
C ILE A 116 34.95 50.28 -5.46
N PRO A 117 35.01 49.29 -4.55
CA PRO A 117 34.85 47.89 -4.91
C PRO A 117 33.38 47.59 -5.26
N TRP A 118 33.14 46.63 -6.15
CA TRP A 118 31.79 46.22 -6.54
C TRP A 118 31.38 44.94 -5.80
N TYR A 119 30.14 44.89 -5.29
CA TYR A 119 29.63 43.74 -4.56
C TYR A 119 29.83 42.45 -5.36
N GLY A 120 30.46 41.45 -4.74
CA GLY A 120 30.69 40.13 -5.35
C GLY A 120 31.86 40.05 -6.34
N VAL A 121 32.50 41.15 -6.73
CA VAL A 121 33.58 41.14 -7.74
C VAL A 121 34.95 41.14 -7.07
N THR A 122 35.81 40.19 -7.43
CA THR A 122 37.21 40.15 -6.98
C THR A 122 38.16 40.58 -8.10
N CYS A 123 38.82 41.73 -7.92
CA CYS A 123 39.93 42.21 -8.75
C CYS A 123 41.27 41.89 -8.07
N ASP A 124 42.25 41.37 -8.81
CA ASP A 124 43.61 41.10 -8.31
C ASP A 124 44.60 42.27 -8.50
N GLY A 125 44.16 43.35 -9.15
CA GLY A 125 44.97 44.49 -9.57
C GLY A 125 45.32 44.52 -11.06
N VAL A 126 44.97 43.48 -11.83
CA VAL A 126 45.16 43.36 -13.28
C VAL A 126 43.97 42.70 -13.99
N SER A 127 43.22 41.82 -13.31
CA SER A 127 42.10 41.06 -13.86
C SER A 127 41.03 40.69 -12.82
N ILE A 128 39.81 40.51 -13.30
CA ILE A 128 38.71 39.91 -12.52
C ILE A 128 39.01 38.42 -12.35
N THR A 129 39.12 37.97 -11.09
CA THR A 129 39.50 36.60 -10.72
C THR A 129 38.36 35.79 -10.10
N SER A 130 37.30 36.45 -9.60
CA SER A 130 36.08 35.79 -9.11
C SER A 130 34.85 36.70 -9.19
N ILE A 131 33.67 36.11 -9.37
CA ILE A 131 32.35 36.78 -9.34
C ILE A 131 31.39 35.95 -8.47
N VAL A 132 30.82 36.58 -7.43
CA VAL A 132 29.93 35.94 -6.44
C VAL A 132 28.67 36.80 -6.24
N LEU A 133 27.59 36.42 -6.94
CA LEU A 133 26.31 37.14 -7.00
C LEU A 133 25.12 36.20 -6.67
N ASN A 134 25.32 35.24 -5.76
CA ASN A 134 24.27 34.32 -5.34
C ASN A 134 23.14 35.00 -4.55
N LEU A 135 21.91 34.48 -4.66
CA LEU A 135 20.72 34.93 -3.91
C LEU A 135 20.42 36.44 -4.08
N ASN A 136 20.87 37.03 -5.17
CA ASN A 136 20.86 38.47 -5.39
C ASN A 136 19.62 38.99 -6.17
N ASN A 137 18.61 38.12 -6.34
CA ASN A 137 17.34 38.40 -7.03
C ASN A 137 17.49 38.91 -8.49
N MET A 138 18.59 38.56 -9.15
CA MET A 138 18.91 39.01 -10.52
C MET A 138 17.99 38.37 -11.56
N SER A 139 17.62 39.14 -12.59
CA SER A 139 16.91 38.66 -13.78
C SER A 139 17.79 38.67 -15.04
N GLY A 140 17.18 38.53 -16.23
CA GLY A 140 17.89 38.62 -17.50
C GLY A 140 18.53 37.30 -17.91
N THR A 141 19.64 37.36 -18.66
CA THR A 141 20.31 36.19 -19.25
C THR A 141 21.77 36.08 -18.82
N VAL A 142 22.27 34.86 -18.65
CA VAL A 142 23.70 34.59 -18.42
C VAL A 142 24.54 35.12 -19.60
N PRO A 143 25.50 36.03 -19.38
CA PRO A 143 26.16 36.78 -20.48
C PRO A 143 27.36 36.03 -21.08
N SER A 144 27.35 35.87 -22.42
CA SER A 144 28.49 35.29 -23.15
C SER A 144 29.73 36.19 -23.19
N SER A 145 29.57 37.51 -23.03
CA SER A 145 30.67 38.50 -23.01
C SER A 145 31.68 38.29 -21.88
N TRP A 146 31.33 37.57 -20.81
CA TRP A 146 32.23 37.20 -19.71
C TRP A 146 33.32 36.19 -20.13
N SER A 147 33.21 35.59 -21.33
CA SER A 147 34.30 34.85 -22.00
C SER A 147 35.60 35.66 -22.17
N SER A 148 35.53 36.99 -22.09
CA SER A 148 36.69 37.90 -22.08
C SER A 148 37.51 37.88 -20.77
N MET A 149 36.95 37.36 -19.68
CA MET A 149 37.58 37.33 -18.34
C MET A 149 38.43 36.07 -18.17
N VAL A 150 39.43 35.86 -19.04
CA VAL A 150 40.19 34.59 -19.15
C VAL A 150 40.92 34.13 -17.88
N ASN A 151 41.15 35.03 -16.92
CA ASN A 151 41.80 34.78 -15.63
C ASN A 151 40.81 34.43 -14.49
N ILE A 152 39.51 34.37 -14.76
CA ILE A 152 38.50 34.06 -13.72
C ILE A 152 38.61 32.61 -13.24
N THR A 153 38.56 32.43 -11.92
CA THR A 153 38.74 31.13 -11.24
C THR A 153 37.46 30.62 -10.57
N GLY A 154 36.59 31.52 -10.11
CA GLY A 154 35.31 31.20 -9.49
C GLY A 154 34.16 32.03 -10.05
N LEU A 155 33.03 31.39 -10.34
CA LEU A 155 31.81 32.04 -10.80
C LEU A 155 30.58 31.45 -10.10
N VAL A 156 29.89 32.28 -9.33
CA VAL A 156 28.84 31.86 -8.39
C VAL A 156 27.60 32.74 -8.59
N LEU A 157 26.56 32.19 -9.24
CA LEU A 157 25.32 32.89 -9.64
C LEU A 157 24.05 32.20 -9.11
N ASN A 158 24.19 31.22 -8.21
CA ASN A 158 23.10 30.36 -7.76
C ASN A 158 22.01 31.08 -6.94
N GLY A 159 20.80 30.53 -6.93
CA GLY A 159 19.68 31.06 -6.15
C GLY A 159 19.09 32.36 -6.72
N ASN A 160 19.32 32.64 -8.01
CA ASN A 160 18.68 33.74 -8.75
C ASN A 160 17.59 33.15 -9.66
N PRO A 161 16.34 32.99 -9.18
CA PRO A 161 15.32 32.24 -9.91
C PRO A 161 14.89 32.89 -11.22
N MET A 162 15.08 34.21 -11.37
CA MET A 162 14.76 34.96 -12.60
C MET A 162 15.91 35.01 -13.61
N LEU A 163 17.11 34.53 -13.26
CA LEU A 163 18.25 34.45 -14.18
C LEU A 163 18.02 33.31 -15.17
N SER A 164 18.11 33.60 -16.46
CA SER A 164 17.64 32.73 -17.55
C SER A 164 18.60 32.72 -18.75
N GLY A 165 18.09 32.42 -19.95
CA GLY A 165 18.90 32.23 -21.15
C GLY A 165 19.57 30.86 -21.20
N THR A 166 20.60 30.72 -22.02
CA THR A 166 21.38 29.48 -22.20
C THR A 166 22.75 29.58 -21.54
N LEU A 167 23.34 28.45 -21.15
CA LEU A 167 24.74 28.39 -20.73
C LEU A 167 25.66 28.75 -21.91
N PRO A 168 26.49 29.81 -21.84
CA PRO A 168 27.29 30.25 -22.99
C PRO A 168 28.37 29.23 -23.39
N PHE A 169 28.46 28.90 -24.68
CA PHE A 169 29.49 28.00 -25.19
C PHE A 169 30.86 28.69 -25.31
N GLU A 170 30.84 30.02 -25.41
CA GLU A 170 31.98 30.93 -25.49
C GLU A 170 32.82 30.92 -24.22
N TRP A 171 32.23 30.58 -23.07
CA TRP A 171 32.94 30.41 -21.80
C TRP A 171 34.00 29.28 -21.82
N SER A 172 34.04 28.47 -22.89
CA SER A 172 35.16 27.57 -23.19
C SER A 172 36.53 28.26 -23.30
N THR A 173 36.60 29.60 -23.39
CA THR A 173 37.85 30.38 -23.30
C THR A 173 38.33 30.65 -21.87
N MET A 174 37.49 30.44 -20.85
CA MET A 174 37.80 30.75 -19.43
C MET A 174 38.60 29.58 -18.81
N LEU A 175 39.80 29.34 -19.34
CA LEU A 175 40.62 28.15 -19.05
C LEU A 175 41.08 28.04 -17.59
N GLN A 176 41.00 29.12 -16.80
CA GLN A 176 41.33 29.14 -15.36
C GLN A 176 40.12 28.82 -14.45
N LEU A 177 38.90 28.70 -14.99
CA LEU A 177 37.70 28.53 -14.17
C LEU A 177 37.70 27.15 -13.49
N SER A 178 37.77 27.17 -12.16
CA SER A 178 37.81 25.97 -11.31
C SER A 178 36.48 25.69 -10.59
N THR A 179 35.66 26.73 -10.37
CA THR A 179 34.41 26.64 -9.60
C THR A 179 33.29 27.33 -10.36
N LEU A 180 32.20 26.63 -10.66
CA LEU A 180 31.04 27.17 -11.37
C LEU A 180 29.71 26.72 -10.74
N TYR A 181 29.03 27.65 -10.07
CA TYR A 181 27.73 27.42 -9.42
C TYR A 181 26.63 28.22 -10.09
N ILE A 182 25.78 27.55 -10.87
CA ILE A 182 24.56 28.11 -11.46
C ILE A 182 23.42 27.12 -11.16
N PHE A 183 22.93 27.12 -9.93
CA PHE A 183 21.88 26.22 -9.47
C PHE A 183 20.69 26.99 -8.87
N GLY A 184 19.47 26.47 -8.98
CA GLY A 184 18.28 27.19 -8.52
C GLY A 184 17.99 28.43 -9.35
N THR A 185 18.06 28.31 -10.68
CA THR A 185 17.83 29.40 -11.65
C THR A 185 16.91 28.93 -12.78
N SER A 186 16.58 29.81 -13.72
CA SER A 186 15.78 29.51 -14.91
C SER A 186 16.64 29.33 -16.18
N VAL A 187 17.92 28.99 -16.05
CA VAL A 187 18.78 28.69 -17.22
C VAL A 187 18.29 27.46 -17.99
N SER A 188 18.53 27.49 -19.30
CA SER A 188 17.87 26.64 -20.29
C SER A 188 18.83 26.20 -21.41
N GLY A 189 18.30 25.53 -22.43
CA GLY A 189 19.11 25.03 -23.55
C GLY A 189 19.84 23.74 -23.16
N THR A 190 21.11 23.63 -23.56
CA THR A 190 21.92 22.40 -23.41
C THR A 190 23.22 22.63 -22.67
N LEU A 191 23.75 21.57 -22.05
CA LEU A 191 25.12 21.55 -21.51
C LEU A 191 26.14 21.74 -22.66
N PRO A 192 27.01 22.76 -22.66
CA PRO A 192 27.95 22.98 -23.76
C PRO A 192 29.09 21.95 -23.77
N SER A 193 29.20 21.15 -24.84
CA SER A 193 30.34 20.23 -25.03
C SER A 193 31.68 20.96 -25.19
N SER A 194 31.67 22.22 -25.66
CA SER A 194 32.85 23.08 -25.76
C SER A 194 33.55 23.33 -24.42
N TRP A 195 32.83 23.25 -23.29
CA TRP A 195 33.41 23.39 -21.95
C TRP A 195 34.44 22.29 -21.62
N SER A 196 34.55 21.24 -22.43
CA SER A 196 35.65 20.26 -22.37
C SER A 196 37.06 20.87 -22.39
N SER A 197 37.24 22.09 -22.91
CA SER A 197 38.49 22.86 -22.83
C SER A 197 38.85 23.34 -21.42
N MET A 198 37.88 23.46 -20.52
CA MET A 198 38.01 24.07 -19.19
C MET A 198 38.62 23.07 -18.19
N THR A 199 39.82 22.59 -18.50
CA THR A 199 40.50 21.49 -17.79
C THR A 199 40.90 21.82 -16.34
N SER A 200 40.84 23.10 -15.95
CA SER A 200 41.00 23.57 -14.57
C SER A 200 39.75 23.35 -13.70
N MET A 201 38.62 22.92 -14.27
CA MET A 201 37.36 22.72 -13.55
C MET A 201 37.51 21.68 -12.41
N LEU A 202 37.14 22.08 -11.20
CA LEU A 202 37.16 21.27 -9.98
C LEU A 202 35.75 20.96 -9.47
N ASP A 203 34.86 21.96 -9.49
CA ASP A 203 33.52 21.89 -8.88
C ASP A 203 32.47 22.56 -9.77
N LEU A 204 31.57 21.75 -10.35
CA LEU A 204 30.51 22.19 -11.26
C LEU A 204 29.13 21.82 -10.70
N GLN A 205 28.30 22.84 -10.46
CA GLN A 205 26.97 22.69 -9.84
C GLN A 205 25.91 23.43 -10.66
N LEU A 206 25.10 22.64 -11.40
CA LEU A 206 24.06 23.10 -12.34
C LEU A 206 22.68 22.52 -11.99
N TYR A 207 22.44 22.21 -10.71
CA TYR A 207 21.23 21.54 -10.25
C TYR A 207 20.02 22.47 -10.08
N VAL A 208 18.80 21.90 -10.04
CA VAL A 208 17.53 22.63 -9.89
C VAL A 208 17.45 23.78 -10.92
N ASN A 209 17.62 23.40 -12.19
CA ASN A 209 17.42 24.24 -13.36
C ASN A 209 16.47 23.46 -14.31
N PRO A 210 15.15 23.57 -14.13
CA PRO A 210 14.20 22.66 -14.78
C PRO A 210 14.12 22.81 -16.30
N MET A 211 14.61 23.93 -16.85
CA MET A 211 14.65 24.20 -18.30
C MET A 211 15.96 23.75 -18.96
N LEU A 212 16.97 23.33 -18.19
CA LEU A 212 18.24 22.83 -18.70
C LEU A 212 18.09 21.40 -19.20
N SER A 213 18.54 21.12 -20.43
CA SER A 213 18.20 19.92 -21.19
C SER A 213 19.37 19.43 -22.05
N GLY A 214 19.09 18.58 -23.05
CA GLY A 214 20.12 17.95 -23.88
C GLY A 214 20.90 16.87 -23.12
N THR A 215 21.96 16.35 -23.74
CA THR A 215 22.73 15.22 -23.22
C THR A 215 23.84 15.64 -22.26
N LEU A 216 24.23 14.75 -21.35
CA LEU A 216 25.51 14.84 -20.63
C LEU A 216 26.67 14.75 -21.65
N PRO A 217 27.56 15.76 -21.80
CA PRO A 217 28.56 15.75 -22.86
C PRO A 217 29.66 14.71 -22.64
N ALA A 218 29.93 13.88 -23.64
CA ALA A 218 30.97 12.85 -23.57
C ALA A 218 32.39 13.46 -23.63
N GLU A 219 32.50 14.65 -24.22
CA GLU A 219 33.71 15.45 -24.39
C GLU A 219 34.24 15.99 -23.05
N TRP A 220 33.37 16.15 -22.05
CA TRP A 220 33.78 16.55 -20.70
C TRP A 220 34.72 15.55 -20.01
N SER A 221 34.91 14.35 -20.60
CA SER A 221 35.99 13.42 -20.24
C SER A 221 37.40 14.05 -20.17
N CYS A 222 37.62 15.19 -20.87
CA CYS A 222 38.85 15.98 -20.77
C CYS A 222 39.01 16.78 -19.46
N MET A 223 37.95 17.00 -18.67
CA MET A 223 38.00 17.71 -17.37
C MET A 223 38.58 16.80 -16.25
N VAL A 224 39.80 16.28 -16.43
CA VAL A 224 40.40 15.23 -15.57
C VAL A 224 40.61 15.62 -14.10
N ASN A 225 40.49 16.91 -13.77
CA ASN A 225 40.66 17.46 -12.42
C ASN A 225 39.35 17.57 -11.62
N ILE A 226 38.18 17.44 -12.27
CA ILE A 226 36.89 17.66 -11.60
C ILE A 226 36.64 16.63 -10.50
N PHE A 227 36.31 17.10 -9.29
CA PHE A 227 36.06 16.24 -8.12
C PHE A 227 34.60 16.25 -7.67
N ARG A 228 33.82 17.28 -8.04
CA ARG A 228 32.39 17.40 -7.73
C ARG A 228 31.59 17.80 -8.99
N LEU A 229 30.54 17.03 -9.28
CA LEU A 229 29.63 17.27 -10.40
C LEU A 229 28.18 17.05 -9.97
N TYR A 230 27.41 18.13 -9.81
CA TYR A 230 25.99 18.10 -9.42
C TYR A 230 25.11 18.65 -10.55
N ILE A 231 24.40 17.77 -11.24
CA ILE A 231 23.42 18.09 -12.28
C ILE A 231 22.17 17.25 -11.98
N TYR A 232 21.35 17.72 -11.05
CA TYR A 232 20.15 17.03 -10.59
C TYR A 232 18.94 17.95 -10.60
N GLY A 233 17.72 17.41 -10.78
CA GLY A 233 16.53 18.25 -10.89
C GLY A 233 16.56 19.15 -12.14
N THR A 234 17.00 18.58 -13.26
CA THR A 234 17.04 19.21 -14.58
C THR A 234 16.34 18.29 -15.59
N ASN A 235 16.22 18.70 -16.85
CA ASN A 235 15.62 17.90 -17.91
C ASN A 235 16.67 17.31 -18.87
N VAL A 236 17.90 17.06 -18.38
CA VAL A 236 18.96 16.40 -19.17
C VAL A 236 18.57 14.95 -19.53
N SER A 237 19.00 14.54 -20.72
CA SER A 237 18.57 13.32 -21.41
C SER A 237 19.74 12.52 -21.98
N GLY A 238 19.45 11.50 -22.79
CA GLY A 238 20.48 10.62 -23.36
C GLY A 238 21.00 9.63 -22.33
N THR A 239 22.31 9.39 -22.33
CA THR A 239 22.95 8.34 -21.52
C THR A 239 24.06 8.87 -20.61
N LEU A 240 24.43 8.08 -19.59
CA LEU A 240 25.64 8.28 -18.82
C LEU A 240 26.88 8.02 -19.72
N PRO A 241 27.79 8.99 -19.92
CA PRO A 241 28.92 8.76 -20.83
C PRO A 241 29.96 7.81 -20.22
N SER A 242 30.24 6.70 -20.90
CA SER A 242 31.32 5.77 -20.49
C SER A 242 32.71 6.42 -20.56
N SER A 243 32.89 7.45 -21.40
CA SER A 243 34.13 8.26 -21.48
C SER A 243 34.47 8.99 -20.17
N TRP A 244 33.49 9.24 -19.28
CA TRP A 244 33.74 9.85 -17.97
C TRP A 244 34.58 8.96 -17.04
N SER A 245 34.82 7.68 -17.41
CA SER A 245 35.85 6.82 -16.82
C SER A 245 37.27 7.42 -16.84
N ALA A 246 37.55 8.39 -17.72
CA ALA A 246 38.80 9.16 -17.73
C ALA A 246 38.89 10.20 -16.60
N MET A 247 37.77 10.61 -16.02
CA MET A 247 37.65 11.70 -15.04
C MET A 247 37.98 11.20 -13.63
N THR A 248 39.16 10.59 -13.49
CA THR A 248 39.64 9.86 -12.30
C THR A 248 39.80 10.71 -11.03
N SER A 249 39.56 12.02 -11.10
CA SER A 249 39.49 12.91 -9.94
C SER A 249 38.10 12.98 -9.28
N MET A 250 37.03 12.49 -9.92
CA MET A 250 35.68 12.54 -9.36
C MET A 250 35.57 11.85 -8.00
N VAL A 251 34.97 12.55 -7.04
CA VAL A 251 34.65 12.05 -5.69
C VAL A 251 33.14 12.07 -5.44
N TYR A 252 32.44 13.10 -5.94
CA TYR A 252 31.00 13.31 -5.72
C TYR A 252 30.25 13.50 -7.05
N VAL A 253 29.30 12.61 -7.35
CA VAL A 253 28.43 12.71 -8.53
C VAL A 253 26.97 12.61 -8.12
N GLN A 254 26.16 13.61 -8.51
CA GLN A 254 24.72 13.62 -8.29
C GLN A 254 23.99 13.94 -9.59
N LEU A 255 23.26 12.95 -10.11
CA LEU A 255 22.54 12.98 -11.39
C LEU A 255 21.06 12.60 -11.22
N HIS A 256 20.52 12.81 -10.01
CA HIS A 256 19.15 12.42 -9.67
C HIS A 256 18.07 13.37 -10.21
N SER A 257 16.82 12.90 -10.19
CA SER A 257 15.66 13.72 -10.56
C SER A 257 15.75 14.31 -11.97
N ASN A 258 16.42 13.59 -12.88
CA ASN A 258 16.53 13.89 -14.30
C ASN A 258 15.72 12.82 -15.06
N PRO A 259 14.41 13.05 -15.31
CA PRO A 259 13.49 11.99 -15.76
C PRO A 259 13.79 11.49 -17.18
N MET A 260 14.53 12.26 -17.99
CA MET A 260 14.90 11.91 -19.37
C MET A 260 16.26 11.20 -19.48
N LEU A 261 17.04 11.12 -18.39
CA LEU A 261 18.36 10.47 -18.36
C LEU A 261 18.17 8.95 -18.34
N SER A 262 18.83 8.23 -19.25
CA SER A 262 18.46 6.86 -19.63
C SER A 262 19.66 5.99 -20.04
N GLY A 263 19.40 4.76 -20.50
CA GLY A 263 20.45 3.80 -20.87
C GLY A 263 21.10 3.15 -19.64
N SER A 264 22.20 2.42 -19.86
CA SER A 264 22.84 1.60 -18.83
C SER A 264 23.81 2.36 -17.92
N LEU A 265 23.99 1.84 -16.70
CA LEU A 265 25.13 2.16 -15.84
C LEU A 265 26.46 1.75 -16.54
N PRO A 266 27.42 2.67 -16.78
CA PRO A 266 28.64 2.32 -17.52
C PRO A 266 29.56 1.39 -16.73
N SER A 267 30.03 0.31 -17.36
CA SER A 267 30.95 -0.66 -16.73
C SER A 267 32.34 -0.08 -16.50
N GLU A 268 32.68 0.92 -17.33
CA GLU A 268 33.97 1.59 -17.43
C GLU A 268 34.21 2.53 -16.24
N TRP A 269 33.13 3.02 -15.60
CA TRP A 269 33.21 3.84 -14.38
C TRP A 269 33.86 3.10 -13.20
N SER A 270 34.05 1.78 -13.29
CA SER A 270 34.90 1.01 -12.38
C SER A 270 36.36 1.49 -12.30
N SER A 271 36.85 2.28 -13.27
CA SER A 271 38.15 2.95 -13.22
C SER A 271 38.22 4.14 -12.25
N MET A 272 37.07 4.69 -11.84
CA MET A 272 36.95 5.96 -11.11
C MET A 272 37.26 5.75 -9.62
N SER A 273 38.51 5.38 -9.33
CA SER A 273 38.99 4.88 -8.03
C SER A 273 38.87 5.86 -6.85
N LYS A 274 38.61 7.15 -7.10
CA LYS A 274 38.30 8.16 -6.07
C LYS A 274 36.79 8.35 -5.82
N LEU A 275 35.91 7.81 -6.66
CA LEU A 275 34.47 8.06 -6.55
C LEU A 275 33.94 7.48 -5.23
N SER A 276 33.27 8.34 -4.46
CA SER A 276 32.92 8.08 -3.07
C SER A 276 31.43 8.27 -2.77
N LEU A 277 30.76 9.14 -3.54
CA LEU A 277 29.32 9.35 -3.52
C LEU A 277 28.78 9.33 -4.95
N LEU A 278 27.82 8.44 -5.22
CA LEU A 278 27.13 8.36 -6.51
C LEU A 278 25.61 8.25 -6.30
N TYR A 279 24.88 9.32 -6.64
CA TYR A 279 23.41 9.37 -6.59
C TYR A 279 22.83 9.44 -8.00
N ILE A 280 22.19 8.34 -8.42
CA ILE A 280 21.39 8.23 -9.66
C ILE A 280 20.01 7.75 -9.21
N ILE A 281 19.10 8.69 -8.93
CA ILE A 281 17.81 8.43 -8.28
C ILE A 281 16.71 9.06 -9.13
N ALA A 282 15.57 8.39 -9.31
CA ALA A 282 14.44 8.94 -10.08
C ALA A 282 14.86 9.41 -11.49
N THR A 283 15.47 8.49 -12.23
CA THR A 283 15.86 8.62 -13.65
C THR A 283 15.29 7.44 -14.44
N ASN A 284 15.41 7.49 -15.78
CA ASN A 284 14.99 6.41 -16.67
C ASN A 284 16.14 5.44 -17.02
N ILE A 285 17.13 5.32 -16.13
CA ILE A 285 18.27 4.42 -16.26
C ILE A 285 17.83 2.95 -16.24
N SER A 286 18.41 2.16 -17.13
CA SER A 286 18.03 0.80 -17.48
C SER A 286 19.22 -0.16 -17.52
N GLY A 287 19.04 -1.35 -18.10
CA GLY A 287 20.09 -2.36 -18.18
C GLY A 287 20.33 -3.06 -16.85
N THR A 288 21.58 -3.43 -16.57
CA THR A 288 21.97 -4.24 -15.40
C THR A 288 22.98 -3.54 -14.49
N LEU A 289 23.09 -4.02 -13.26
CA LEU A 289 24.11 -3.61 -12.29
C LEU A 289 25.50 -4.13 -12.73
N PRO A 290 26.50 -3.28 -13.00
CA PRO A 290 27.80 -3.75 -13.48
C PRO A 290 28.61 -4.41 -12.35
N SER A 291 28.94 -5.69 -12.47
CA SER A 291 29.78 -6.40 -11.48
C SER A 291 31.17 -5.76 -11.31
N THR A 292 31.71 -5.14 -12.36
CA THR A 292 32.99 -4.41 -12.35
C THR A 292 33.03 -3.27 -11.33
N TRP A 293 31.88 -2.72 -10.91
CA TRP A 293 31.80 -1.68 -9.86
C TRP A 293 32.28 -2.19 -8.48
N GLY A 294 32.45 -3.50 -8.28
CA GLY A 294 33.19 -4.05 -7.14
C GLY A 294 34.60 -3.48 -6.96
N ASN A 295 35.23 -3.00 -8.05
CA ASN A 295 36.55 -2.36 -8.02
C ASN A 295 36.54 -0.93 -7.44
N MET A 296 35.37 -0.33 -7.19
CA MET A 296 35.22 1.06 -6.74
C MET A 296 35.45 1.19 -5.22
N THR A 297 36.64 0.80 -4.77
CA THR A 297 37.05 0.66 -3.35
C THR A 297 37.06 1.96 -2.53
N SER A 298 36.67 3.10 -3.09
CA SER A 298 36.48 4.38 -2.37
C SER A 298 35.01 4.76 -2.15
N MET A 299 34.06 3.97 -2.66
CA MET A 299 32.63 4.21 -2.50
C MET A 299 32.22 4.17 -1.01
N LEU A 300 31.51 5.21 -0.56
CA LEU A 300 30.98 5.37 0.80
C LEU A 300 29.46 5.42 0.84
N ASP A 301 28.81 5.99 -0.19
CA ASP A 301 27.35 6.15 -0.27
C ASP A 301 26.88 6.00 -1.73
N LEU A 302 26.16 4.91 -2.01
CA LEU A 302 25.65 4.55 -3.34
C LEU A 302 24.12 4.53 -3.32
N GLN A 303 23.49 5.35 -4.17
CA GLN A 303 22.03 5.47 -4.21
C GLN A 303 21.51 5.36 -5.64
N LEU A 304 20.78 4.26 -5.90
CA LEU A 304 20.29 3.83 -7.22
C LEU A 304 18.77 3.60 -7.23
N TYR A 305 18.04 4.17 -6.27
CA TYR A 305 16.62 3.90 -6.05
C TYR A 305 15.68 4.67 -6.99
N ASN A 306 14.46 4.15 -7.15
CA ASN A 306 13.41 4.70 -8.04
C ASN A 306 13.86 4.80 -9.51
N ASN A 307 14.57 3.79 -10.01
CA ASN A 307 14.92 3.62 -11.43
C ASN A 307 14.25 2.35 -11.95
N ALA A 308 12.99 2.45 -12.39
CA ALA A 308 12.13 1.29 -12.65
C ALA A 308 12.61 0.38 -13.79
N MET A 309 13.47 0.88 -14.69
CA MET A 309 14.05 0.08 -15.79
C MET A 309 15.37 -0.61 -15.43
N LEU A 310 15.96 -0.32 -14.26
CA LEU A 310 17.20 -0.94 -13.81
C LEU A 310 16.93 -2.36 -13.31
N SER A 311 17.69 -3.34 -13.79
CA SER A 311 17.33 -4.76 -13.71
C SER A 311 18.55 -5.68 -13.50
N GLY A 312 18.35 -6.99 -13.65
CA GLY A 312 19.40 -8.01 -13.49
C GLY A 312 19.75 -8.28 -12.02
N SER A 313 20.67 -9.23 -11.81
CA SER A 313 21.02 -9.74 -10.48
C SER A 313 21.85 -8.76 -9.65
N LEU A 314 21.63 -8.76 -8.34
CA LEU A 314 22.54 -8.15 -7.34
C LEU A 314 23.96 -8.75 -7.47
N PRO A 315 25.02 -7.98 -7.83
CA PRO A 315 26.33 -8.59 -8.13
C PRO A 315 27.09 -9.03 -6.87
N PRO A 316 27.51 -10.30 -6.74
CA PRO A 316 28.36 -10.76 -5.63
C PRO A 316 29.69 -10.02 -5.53
N GLU A 317 30.21 -9.48 -6.63
CA GLU A 317 31.48 -8.75 -6.74
C GLU A 317 31.44 -7.38 -6.03
N TRP A 318 30.25 -6.83 -5.77
CA TRP A 318 30.09 -5.56 -5.03
C TRP A 318 30.58 -5.65 -3.58
N SER A 319 30.82 -6.87 -3.08
CA SER A 319 31.63 -7.18 -1.88
C SER A 319 33.02 -6.50 -1.87
N GLY A 320 33.57 -6.12 -3.03
CA GLY A 320 34.80 -5.35 -3.17
C GLY A 320 34.70 -3.87 -2.73
N MET A 321 33.50 -3.29 -2.66
CA MET A 321 33.24 -1.95 -2.13
C MET A 321 33.30 -1.93 -0.59
N SER A 322 34.43 -2.38 -0.04
CA SER A 322 34.71 -2.62 1.38
C SER A 322 34.63 -1.39 2.30
N LYS A 323 34.50 -0.18 1.76
CA LYS A 323 34.27 1.07 2.51
C LYS A 323 32.80 1.53 2.54
N LEU A 324 31.91 0.88 1.79
CA LEU A 324 30.53 1.34 1.59
C LEU A 324 29.77 1.40 2.92
N THR A 325 29.30 2.58 3.30
CA THR A 325 28.56 2.82 4.55
C THR A 325 27.05 2.83 4.34
N THR A 326 26.59 3.09 3.12
CA THR A 326 25.17 3.18 2.77
C THR A 326 24.94 2.72 1.34
N PHE A 327 23.95 1.86 1.17
CA PHE A 327 23.47 1.41 -0.13
C PHE A 327 21.93 1.46 -0.16
N LEU A 328 21.38 2.35 -0.99
CA LEU A 328 19.94 2.53 -1.14
C LEU A 328 19.53 2.25 -2.58
N MET A 329 18.87 1.12 -2.81
CA MET A 329 18.35 0.72 -4.11
C MET A 329 17.01 0.01 -3.91
N PHE A 330 15.95 0.81 -3.80
CA PHE A 330 14.56 0.37 -3.70
C PHE A 330 13.76 0.88 -4.90
N ALA A 331 12.62 0.24 -5.20
CA ALA A 331 11.79 0.57 -6.37
C ALA A 331 12.58 0.54 -7.70
N THR A 332 13.27 -0.58 -7.94
CA THR A 332 13.85 -0.96 -9.23
C THR A 332 13.36 -2.37 -9.63
N ASN A 333 13.71 -2.83 -10.83
CA ASN A 333 13.32 -4.17 -11.32
C ASN A 333 14.50 -5.17 -11.27
N VAL A 334 15.40 -4.98 -10.29
CA VAL A 334 16.53 -5.88 -10.02
C VAL A 334 16.05 -7.20 -9.43
N SER A 335 16.82 -8.26 -9.68
CA SER A 335 16.43 -9.65 -9.45
C SER A 335 17.54 -10.48 -8.83
N GLY A 336 17.43 -11.82 -8.91
CA GLY A 336 18.40 -12.75 -8.35
C GLY A 336 18.27 -12.89 -6.83
N THR A 337 19.37 -13.22 -6.16
CA THR A 337 19.40 -13.45 -4.72
C THR A 337 20.22 -12.40 -3.97
N LEU A 338 19.99 -12.28 -2.66
CA LEU A 338 20.82 -11.49 -1.76
C LEU A 338 22.24 -12.10 -1.66
N PRO A 339 23.32 -11.42 -2.08
CA PRO A 339 24.63 -12.06 -2.14
C PRO A 339 25.25 -12.26 -0.75
N ALA A 340 25.50 -13.52 -0.38
CA ALA A 340 26.19 -13.87 0.87
C ALA A 340 27.61 -13.27 0.96
N SER A 341 28.27 -13.00 -0.18
CA SER A 341 29.58 -12.34 -0.25
C SER A 341 29.60 -10.91 0.31
N TRP A 342 28.46 -10.21 0.36
CA TRP A 342 28.36 -8.86 0.94
C TRP A 342 28.61 -8.84 2.46
N SER A 343 28.69 -10.02 3.10
CA SER A 343 29.25 -10.21 4.45
C SER A 343 30.64 -9.60 4.66
N SER A 344 31.43 -9.40 3.59
CA SER A 344 32.72 -8.69 3.63
C SER A 344 32.58 -7.17 3.89
N MET A 345 31.41 -6.59 3.60
CA MET A 345 31.14 -5.15 3.63
C MET A 345 30.88 -4.66 5.06
N THR A 346 31.82 -4.97 5.96
CA THR A 346 31.77 -4.71 7.42
C THR A 346 31.70 -3.23 7.81
N THR A 347 31.79 -2.31 6.83
CA THR A 347 31.59 -0.87 6.98
C THR A 347 30.13 -0.44 6.80
N LEU A 348 29.26 -1.29 6.23
CA LEU A 348 27.89 -0.95 5.87
C LEU A 348 27.02 -0.73 7.11
N MET A 349 26.34 0.42 7.14
CA MET A 349 25.44 0.83 8.23
C MET A 349 23.98 0.78 7.80
N ASN A 350 23.69 1.22 6.58
CA ASN A 350 22.33 1.29 6.05
C ASN A 350 22.22 0.52 4.72
N LEU A 351 21.30 -0.44 4.66
CA LEU A 351 21.00 -1.22 3.46
C LEU A 351 19.50 -1.22 3.18
N ALA A 352 19.09 -0.67 2.03
CA ALA A 352 17.70 -0.69 1.57
C ALA A 352 17.60 -1.35 0.19
N LEU A 353 16.91 -2.49 0.14
CA LEU A 353 16.63 -3.32 -1.04
C LEU A 353 15.12 -3.59 -1.21
N CYS A 354 14.29 -2.80 -0.52
CA CYS A 354 12.85 -2.95 -0.48
C CYS A 354 12.16 -2.57 -1.81
N SER A 355 10.91 -2.99 -1.99
CA SER A 355 10.10 -2.72 -3.19
C SER A 355 10.78 -3.15 -4.50
N ASN A 356 11.56 -4.23 -4.45
CA ASN A 356 12.21 -4.86 -5.60
C ASN A 356 11.63 -6.29 -5.74
N PRO A 357 10.50 -6.48 -6.43
CA PRO A 357 9.70 -7.71 -6.34
C PRO A 357 10.41 -8.95 -6.89
N LEU A 358 11.41 -8.79 -7.76
CA LEU A 358 12.17 -9.90 -8.35
C LEU A 358 13.40 -10.33 -7.53
N VAL A 359 13.75 -9.61 -6.45
CA VAL A 359 14.78 -10.04 -5.48
C VAL A 359 14.21 -11.20 -4.66
N SER A 360 14.96 -12.30 -4.58
CA SER A 360 14.45 -13.60 -4.13
C SER A 360 15.51 -14.42 -3.37
N GLY A 361 15.20 -15.68 -3.07
CA GLY A 361 16.08 -16.56 -2.29
C GLY A 361 16.15 -16.16 -0.82
N THR A 362 17.09 -16.74 -0.08
CA THR A 362 17.14 -16.65 1.38
C THR A 362 17.85 -15.41 1.91
N LEU A 363 17.43 -14.93 3.08
CA LEU A 363 18.19 -13.97 3.89
C LEU A 363 19.57 -14.57 4.27
N PRO A 364 20.71 -13.99 3.88
CA PRO A 364 22.01 -14.63 4.10
C PRO A 364 22.42 -14.69 5.58
N SER A 365 22.82 -15.88 6.04
CA SER A 365 23.25 -16.09 7.43
C SER A 365 24.61 -15.43 7.71
N GLU A 366 25.40 -15.29 6.66
CA GLU A 366 26.76 -14.76 6.60
C GLU A 366 26.79 -13.26 6.89
N TRP A 367 25.70 -12.53 6.58
CA TRP A 367 25.56 -11.11 6.87
C TRP A 367 25.66 -10.78 8.38
N SER A 368 25.57 -11.80 9.26
CA SER A 368 25.89 -11.66 10.69
C SER A 368 27.30 -11.14 11.00
N SER A 369 28.24 -11.15 10.04
CA SER A 369 29.56 -10.49 10.15
C SER A 369 29.51 -8.96 9.99
N MET A 370 28.43 -8.41 9.44
CA MET A 370 28.28 -6.98 9.10
C MET A 370 27.96 -6.15 10.35
N SER A 371 28.87 -6.20 11.34
CA SER A 371 28.63 -5.76 12.72
C SER A 371 28.28 -4.28 12.89
N LYS A 372 28.47 -3.43 11.87
CA LYS A 372 28.06 -2.02 11.85
C LYS A 372 26.65 -1.77 11.29
N LEU A 373 25.99 -2.79 10.74
CA LEU A 373 24.67 -2.68 10.11
C LEU A 373 23.64 -2.29 11.18
N SER A 374 23.06 -1.09 11.01
CA SER A 374 22.11 -0.48 11.94
C SER A 374 20.72 -0.30 11.34
N GLN A 375 20.59 -0.28 10.01
CA GLN A 375 19.32 -0.18 9.30
C GLN A 375 19.28 -1.19 8.15
N LEU A 376 18.28 -2.07 8.16
CA LEU A 376 18.08 -3.08 7.12
C LEU A 376 16.61 -3.14 6.68
N PHE A 377 16.37 -2.76 5.42
CA PHE A 377 15.03 -2.70 4.83
C PHE A 377 14.97 -3.62 3.59
N ILE A 378 14.25 -4.73 3.70
CA ILE A 378 14.05 -5.72 2.62
C ILE A 378 12.56 -6.08 2.53
N PHE A 379 11.66 -5.10 2.70
CA PHE A 379 10.22 -5.31 2.59
C PHE A 379 9.72 -5.28 1.14
N GLY A 380 8.64 -5.98 0.82
CA GLY A 380 8.06 -5.97 -0.54
C GLY A 380 9.00 -6.58 -1.59
N THR A 381 9.52 -7.78 -1.30
CA THR A 381 10.38 -8.57 -2.19
C THR A 381 9.90 -10.03 -2.21
N SER A 382 10.52 -10.89 -3.02
CA SER A 382 10.26 -12.34 -3.07
C SER A 382 11.26 -13.17 -2.25
N VAL A 383 11.87 -12.59 -1.20
CA VAL A 383 12.78 -13.35 -0.32
C VAL A 383 12.03 -14.43 0.47
N SER A 384 12.71 -15.55 0.68
CA SER A 384 12.13 -16.80 1.14
C SER A 384 12.99 -17.51 2.19
N GLY A 385 12.58 -18.72 2.61
CA GLY A 385 13.28 -19.47 3.64
C GLY A 385 12.96 -18.93 5.04
N THR A 386 13.98 -18.79 5.89
CA THR A 386 13.80 -18.47 7.32
C THR A 386 14.61 -17.25 7.78
N LEU A 387 14.21 -16.71 8.94
CA LEU A 387 14.96 -15.66 9.64
C LEU A 387 16.27 -16.22 10.21
N PRO A 388 17.46 -15.70 9.85
CA PRO A 388 18.72 -16.23 10.36
C PRO A 388 18.90 -15.93 11.86
N SER A 389 19.04 -16.97 12.68
CA SER A 389 19.38 -16.82 14.12
C SER A 389 20.75 -16.15 14.33
N SER A 390 21.69 -16.35 13.40
CA SER A 390 23.01 -15.70 13.40
C SER A 390 22.92 -14.16 13.39
N TRP A 391 21.83 -13.57 12.90
CA TRP A 391 21.62 -12.12 12.95
C TRP A 391 21.48 -11.57 14.38
N GLY A 392 21.35 -12.42 15.41
CA GLY A 392 21.55 -12.02 16.80
C GLY A 392 22.91 -11.35 17.08
N ASN A 393 23.92 -11.62 16.24
CA ASN A 393 25.24 -10.97 16.30
C ASN A 393 25.25 -9.52 15.77
N LEU A 394 24.19 -9.05 15.10
CA LEU A 394 24.06 -7.67 14.59
C LEU A 394 23.70 -6.72 15.73
N THR A 395 24.62 -6.57 16.69
CA THR A 395 24.40 -5.86 17.95
C THR A 395 24.15 -4.36 17.78
N ASN A 396 24.55 -3.75 16.66
CA ASN A 396 24.24 -2.37 16.28
C ASN A 396 22.93 -2.18 15.51
N MET A 397 22.19 -3.25 15.20
CA MET A 397 20.91 -3.16 14.48
C MET A 397 19.91 -2.34 15.29
N ALA A 398 19.40 -1.25 14.70
CA ALA A 398 18.43 -0.34 15.31
C ALA A 398 17.05 -0.46 14.66
N PHE A 399 16.98 -0.61 13.32
CA PHE A 399 15.74 -0.75 12.56
C PHE A 399 15.82 -1.95 11.61
N LEU A 400 14.92 -2.92 11.75
CA LEU A 400 14.81 -4.09 10.89
C LEU A 400 13.39 -4.21 10.30
N GLN A 401 13.29 -4.17 8.97
CA GLN A 401 12.00 -4.24 8.26
C GLN A 401 12.05 -5.32 7.17
N LEU A 402 11.25 -6.39 7.37
CA LEU A 402 11.15 -7.57 6.51
C LEU A 402 9.68 -7.89 6.16
N TYR A 403 8.81 -6.88 6.21
CA TYR A 403 7.37 -7.02 6.00
C TYR A 403 6.98 -7.19 4.51
N SER A 404 5.74 -7.64 4.24
CA SER A 404 5.23 -7.93 2.89
C SER A 404 6.18 -8.82 2.06
N ASN A 405 6.69 -9.89 2.69
CA ASN A 405 7.53 -10.92 2.05
C ASN A 405 6.82 -12.28 2.21
N PRO A 406 5.88 -12.64 1.32
CA PRO A 406 4.99 -13.79 1.54
C PRO A 406 5.69 -15.15 1.50
N MET A 407 6.91 -15.24 0.97
CA MET A 407 7.69 -16.49 0.97
C MET A 407 8.59 -16.66 2.22
N LEU A 408 8.69 -15.64 3.08
CA LEU A 408 9.48 -15.67 4.30
C LEU A 408 8.72 -16.42 5.41
N SER A 409 9.38 -17.37 6.06
CA SER A 409 8.74 -18.42 6.86
C SER A 409 9.59 -18.92 8.04
N GLY A 410 9.13 -19.95 8.74
CA GLY A 410 9.80 -20.48 9.94
C GLY A 410 9.59 -19.58 11.17
N SER A 411 10.36 -19.79 12.23
CA SER A 411 10.14 -19.15 13.52
C SER A 411 10.93 -17.86 13.73
N LEU A 412 10.37 -16.95 14.52
CA LEU A 412 11.08 -15.82 15.13
C LEU A 412 12.29 -16.33 15.96
N PRO A 413 13.55 -15.92 15.68
CA PRO A 413 14.71 -16.45 16.40
C PRO A 413 14.80 -15.95 17.84
N LEU A 414 15.14 -16.84 18.77
CA LEU A 414 15.31 -16.47 20.19
C LEU A 414 16.61 -15.69 20.43
N GLU A 415 17.60 -15.88 19.56
CA GLU A 415 18.94 -15.29 19.60
C GLU A 415 18.90 -13.77 19.36
N TRP A 416 17.88 -13.29 18.65
CA TRP A 416 17.66 -11.87 18.36
C TRP A 416 17.43 -11.02 19.62
N SER A 417 17.15 -11.62 20.79
CA SER A 417 17.19 -10.89 22.07
C SER A 417 18.57 -10.29 22.39
N SER A 418 19.62 -10.71 21.67
CA SER A 418 20.99 -10.18 21.77
C SER A 418 21.20 -8.87 20.98
N MET A 419 20.26 -8.50 20.10
CA MET A 419 20.31 -7.28 19.28
C MET A 419 19.98 -6.04 20.13
N SER A 420 20.89 -5.70 21.05
CA SER A 420 20.63 -4.76 22.15
C SER A 420 20.18 -3.35 21.74
N GLN A 421 20.50 -2.92 20.52
CA GLN A 421 20.12 -1.61 19.98
C GLN A 421 18.79 -1.62 19.21
N LEU A 422 18.12 -2.77 19.06
CA LEU A 422 16.94 -2.87 18.21
C LEU A 422 15.75 -2.12 18.81
N THR A 423 15.28 -1.10 18.07
CA THR A 423 14.19 -0.20 18.47
C THR A 423 12.92 -0.40 17.65
N MET A 424 13.04 -0.80 16.38
CA MET A 424 11.91 -1.07 15.48
C MET A 424 12.09 -2.43 14.80
N LEU A 425 11.07 -3.28 14.89
CA LEU A 425 11.05 -4.60 14.25
C LEU A 425 9.72 -4.84 13.55
N TYR A 426 9.72 -4.74 12.22
CA TYR A 426 8.52 -4.92 11.39
C TYR A 426 8.65 -6.20 10.55
N ILE A 427 7.88 -7.22 10.94
CA ILE A 427 7.75 -8.49 10.23
C ILE A 427 6.27 -8.83 10.20
N TYR A 428 5.52 -8.14 9.35
CA TYR A 428 4.09 -8.37 9.10
C TYR A 428 3.86 -8.75 7.64
N GLU A 429 2.73 -9.39 7.32
CA GLU A 429 2.45 -9.91 5.96
C GLU A 429 3.53 -10.89 5.47
N THR A 430 3.83 -11.88 6.31
CA THR A 430 4.75 -12.98 6.01
C THR A 430 4.14 -14.33 6.45
N ASN A 431 4.75 -15.44 6.05
CA ASN A 431 4.39 -16.79 6.51
C ASN A 431 5.22 -17.24 7.73
N ILE A 432 5.63 -16.28 8.56
CA ILE A 432 6.30 -16.53 9.84
C ILE A 432 5.37 -17.28 10.80
N ALA A 433 5.94 -18.27 11.46
CA ALA A 433 5.27 -19.29 12.25
C ALA A 433 5.88 -19.45 13.65
N GLY A 434 5.40 -20.44 14.40
CA GLY A 434 5.93 -20.74 15.73
C GLY A 434 5.40 -19.78 16.78
N THR A 435 6.26 -19.30 17.68
CA THR A 435 5.83 -18.52 18.87
C THR A 435 6.68 -17.27 19.09
N LEU A 436 6.12 -16.25 19.73
CA LEU A 436 6.88 -15.09 20.21
C LEU A 436 7.94 -15.55 21.24
N PRO A 437 9.26 -15.36 20.99
CA PRO A 437 10.28 -15.90 21.88
C PRO A 437 10.28 -15.23 23.25
N SER A 438 10.22 -16.02 24.33
CA SER A 438 10.19 -15.48 25.69
C SER A 438 11.46 -14.70 26.08
N SER A 439 12.56 -14.89 25.35
CA SER A 439 13.80 -14.10 25.48
C SER A 439 13.64 -12.64 25.04
N TRP A 440 12.71 -12.34 24.13
CA TRP A 440 12.49 -10.98 23.63
C TRP A 440 11.97 -10.03 24.72
N SER A 441 11.42 -10.58 25.83
CA SER A 441 11.08 -9.81 27.04
C SER A 441 12.28 -9.06 27.66
N ASN A 442 13.51 -9.37 27.26
CA ASN A 442 14.75 -8.69 27.65
C ASN A 442 15.15 -7.52 26.74
N MET A 443 14.44 -7.25 25.64
CA MET A 443 14.83 -6.24 24.64
C MET A 443 14.48 -4.82 25.10
N THR A 444 15.28 -4.29 26.03
CA THR A 444 15.00 -3.04 26.77
C THR A 444 14.81 -1.80 25.90
N ASN A 445 15.43 -1.76 24.72
CA ASN A 445 15.39 -0.64 23.79
C ASN A 445 14.30 -0.74 22.71
N MET A 446 13.54 -1.85 22.67
CA MET A 446 12.44 -2.00 21.72
C MET A 446 11.38 -0.91 21.95
N LEU A 447 11.00 -0.20 20.88
CA LEU A 447 9.97 0.85 20.89
C LEU A 447 8.73 0.41 20.11
N ASP A 448 8.93 -0.19 18.93
CA ASP A 448 7.85 -0.53 18.00
C ASP A 448 8.01 -1.96 17.45
N LEU A 449 7.06 -2.83 17.80
CA LEU A 449 7.04 -4.24 17.44
C LEU A 449 5.78 -4.57 16.64
N GLN A 450 5.95 -4.86 15.35
CA GLN A 450 4.86 -5.13 14.41
C GLN A 450 5.01 -6.53 13.81
N LEU A 451 4.16 -7.43 14.28
CA LEU A 451 4.10 -8.86 13.94
C LEU A 451 2.70 -9.28 13.47
N HIS A 452 1.90 -8.32 13.00
CA HIS A 452 0.52 -8.55 12.56
C HIS A 452 0.45 -9.25 11.20
N SER A 453 -0.74 -9.69 10.79
CA SER A 453 -0.97 -10.30 9.47
C SER A 453 -0.04 -11.50 9.17
N ASN A 454 0.28 -12.29 10.20
CA ASN A 454 1.09 -13.50 10.11
C ASN A 454 0.24 -14.70 10.56
N PRO A 455 -0.52 -15.35 9.67
CA PRO A 455 -1.53 -16.33 10.06
C PRO A 455 -0.96 -17.62 10.68
N MET A 456 0.34 -17.88 10.50
CA MET A 456 1.03 -19.04 11.08
C MET A 456 1.68 -18.75 12.45
N LEU A 457 1.81 -17.48 12.85
CA LEU A 457 2.41 -17.07 14.12
C LEU A 457 1.40 -17.28 15.25
N GLY A 458 1.80 -18.00 16.30
CA GLY A 458 0.91 -18.32 17.41
C GLY A 458 1.61 -18.56 18.74
N GLY A 459 1.06 -19.49 19.53
CA GLY A 459 1.48 -19.71 20.91
C GLY A 459 1.17 -18.52 21.82
N THR A 460 1.72 -18.52 23.04
CA THR A 460 1.32 -17.56 24.08
C THR A 460 2.11 -16.26 24.07
N LEU A 461 1.45 -15.16 24.40
CA LEU A 461 2.10 -13.87 24.67
C LEU A 461 3.12 -14.00 25.83
N PRO A 462 4.37 -13.48 25.70
CA PRO A 462 5.39 -13.62 26.73
C PRO A 462 5.00 -13.01 28.09
N SER A 463 4.82 -13.86 29.09
CA SER A 463 4.31 -13.49 30.43
C SER A 463 5.37 -13.33 31.52
N LYS A 464 6.61 -13.76 31.26
CA LYS A 464 7.76 -13.54 32.16
C LYS A 464 7.96 -12.04 32.41
N ARG A 465 8.44 -11.64 33.60
CA ARG A 465 8.63 -10.24 34.03
C ARG A 465 9.31 -9.42 32.93
N SER A 466 8.53 -8.68 32.14
CA SER A 466 9.05 -8.00 30.96
C SER A 466 9.88 -6.79 31.34
N SER A 467 11.08 -6.69 30.77
CA SER A 467 11.98 -5.53 30.88
C SER A 467 12.05 -4.71 29.60
N MET A 468 11.14 -4.94 28.64
CA MET A 468 10.89 -4.06 27.48
C MET A 468 10.25 -2.72 27.90
N SER A 469 10.78 -2.04 28.92
CA SER A 469 10.18 -0.85 29.55
C SER A 469 10.06 0.37 28.63
N SER A 470 10.72 0.33 27.47
CA SER A 470 10.64 1.36 26.43
C SER A 470 9.52 1.12 25.40
N VAL A 471 8.92 -0.08 25.35
CA VAL A 471 8.00 -0.43 24.25
C VAL A 471 6.76 0.43 24.27
N ALA A 472 6.46 1.06 23.12
CA ALA A 472 5.40 2.03 22.93
C ALA A 472 4.30 1.49 22.00
N PHE A 473 4.66 0.67 21.01
CA PHE A 473 3.73 0.10 20.04
C PHE A 473 3.90 -1.43 19.97
N VAL A 474 2.81 -2.16 20.17
CA VAL A 474 2.76 -3.62 20.06
C VAL A 474 1.56 -4.00 19.19
N TRP A 475 1.83 -4.36 17.93
CA TRP A 475 0.83 -4.74 16.94
C TRP A 475 1.01 -6.21 16.55
N ILE A 476 0.16 -7.07 17.12
CA ILE A 476 0.17 -8.52 16.90
C ILE A 476 -1.29 -8.94 16.63
N PHE A 477 -1.92 -8.32 15.63
CA PHE A 477 -3.30 -8.58 15.21
C PHE A 477 -3.35 -9.43 13.94
N ALA A 478 -4.48 -10.07 13.63
CA ALA A 478 -4.61 -10.98 12.47
C ALA A 478 -3.49 -12.05 12.44
N ALA A 479 -3.33 -12.73 13.57
CA ALA A 479 -2.40 -13.84 13.78
C ALA A 479 -3.13 -14.96 14.55
N ASN A 480 -2.43 -16.05 14.88
CA ASN A 480 -3.00 -17.19 15.60
C ASN A 480 -2.46 -17.31 17.04
N VAL A 481 -2.24 -16.16 17.70
CA VAL A 481 -1.75 -16.08 19.08
C VAL A 481 -2.81 -16.62 20.05
N SER A 482 -2.35 -17.34 21.06
CA SER A 482 -3.20 -18.12 21.97
C SER A 482 -2.88 -17.91 23.45
N GLY A 483 -3.61 -18.60 24.32
CA GLY A 483 -3.44 -18.47 25.78
C GLY A 483 -4.15 -17.24 26.32
N THR A 484 -3.48 -16.46 27.16
CA THR A 484 -4.10 -15.34 27.91
C THR A 484 -3.31 -14.05 27.84
N LEU A 485 -4.00 -12.93 28.08
CA LEU A 485 -3.41 -11.60 28.23
C LEU A 485 -2.50 -11.54 29.48
N PRO A 486 -1.20 -11.23 29.35
CA PRO A 486 -0.33 -11.27 30.52
C PRO A 486 -0.57 -10.10 31.48
N THR A 487 -0.89 -10.41 32.73
CA THR A 487 -0.96 -9.43 33.84
C THR A 487 0.34 -8.64 34.01
N SER A 488 1.48 -9.30 33.80
CA SER A 488 2.82 -8.72 33.88
C SER A 488 3.09 -7.61 32.86
N TRP A 489 2.29 -7.51 31.78
CA TRP A 489 2.38 -6.39 30.84
C TRP A 489 1.93 -5.06 31.44
N GLY A 490 1.20 -5.05 32.56
CA GLY A 490 0.91 -3.81 33.31
C GLY A 490 2.17 -3.05 33.79
N ASN A 491 3.36 -3.67 33.73
CA ASN A 491 4.63 -2.99 33.99
C ASN A 491 5.23 -2.26 32.76
N LEU A 492 4.63 -2.40 31.57
CA LEU A 492 5.08 -1.76 30.32
C LEU A 492 4.58 -0.31 30.23
N THR A 493 4.97 0.52 31.21
CA THR A 493 4.44 1.89 31.39
C THR A 493 4.82 2.89 30.27
N SER A 494 5.56 2.46 29.25
CA SER A 494 5.76 3.23 28.01
C SER A 494 4.75 2.91 26.91
N MET A 495 3.95 1.85 27.04
CA MET A 495 3.01 1.39 26.04
C MET A 495 1.96 2.45 25.73
N SER A 496 1.90 2.86 24.47
CA SER A 496 0.94 3.85 23.94
C SER A 496 -0.13 3.19 23.06
N GLN A 497 0.23 2.18 22.27
CA GLN A 497 -0.73 1.43 21.44
C GLN A 497 -0.57 -0.07 21.60
N LEU A 498 -1.68 -0.76 21.85
CA LEU A 498 -1.78 -2.21 21.87
C LEU A 498 -2.87 -2.69 20.92
N ARG A 499 -2.49 -3.55 19.96
CA ARG A 499 -3.42 -4.16 18.99
C ARG A 499 -3.23 -5.68 18.97
N LEU A 500 -4.20 -6.39 19.52
CA LEU A 500 -4.25 -7.87 19.60
C LEU A 500 -5.55 -8.45 18.99
N HIS A 501 -6.34 -7.62 18.31
CA HIS A 501 -7.59 -8.03 17.67
C HIS A 501 -7.39 -9.10 16.58
N ALA A 502 -8.46 -9.82 16.23
CA ALA A 502 -8.42 -10.91 15.25
C ALA A 502 -7.34 -11.98 15.58
N ASN A 503 -7.26 -12.39 16.85
CA ASN A 503 -6.53 -13.58 17.30
C ASN A 503 -7.53 -14.55 17.91
N PRO A 504 -8.13 -15.47 17.12
CA PRO A 504 -9.26 -16.30 17.58
C PRO A 504 -8.88 -17.32 18.67
N MET A 505 -7.59 -17.59 18.91
CA MET A 505 -7.15 -18.47 19.99
C MET A 505 -6.77 -17.72 21.29
N LEU A 506 -6.81 -16.38 21.29
CA LEU A 506 -6.49 -15.55 22.46
C LEU A 506 -7.71 -15.49 23.39
N SER A 507 -7.51 -15.75 24.67
CA SER A 507 -8.59 -16.02 25.63
C SER A 507 -8.26 -15.52 27.04
N GLY A 508 -9.11 -15.86 28.02
CA GLY A 508 -8.94 -15.41 29.40
C GLY A 508 -9.64 -14.08 29.65
N THR A 509 -9.26 -13.42 30.75
CA THR A 509 -9.87 -12.17 31.21
C THR A 509 -9.01 -10.95 30.88
N LEU A 510 -9.66 -9.78 30.81
CA LEU A 510 -8.98 -8.49 30.72
C LEU A 510 -8.22 -8.20 32.04
N PRO A 511 -6.88 -8.02 32.04
CA PRO A 511 -6.12 -7.90 33.29
C PRO A 511 -6.36 -6.58 34.03
N GLU A 512 -6.57 -6.66 35.35
CA GLU A 512 -6.71 -5.45 36.19
C GLU A 512 -5.40 -4.67 36.31
N GLU A 513 -4.24 -5.34 36.26
CA GLU A 513 -2.92 -4.72 36.40
C GLU A 513 -2.57 -3.79 35.24
N TRP A 514 -3.29 -3.89 34.11
CA TRP A 514 -3.17 -2.96 32.98
C TRP A 514 -3.68 -1.55 33.32
N SER A 515 -4.39 -1.37 34.44
CA SER A 515 -4.67 -0.05 35.06
C SER A 515 -3.40 0.81 35.29
N ARG A 516 -2.22 0.20 35.29
CA ARG A 516 -0.90 0.86 35.42
C ARG A 516 -0.33 1.41 34.11
N LEU A 517 -0.94 1.13 32.95
CA LEU A 517 -0.45 1.54 31.64
C LEU A 517 -0.72 3.02 31.36
N SER A 518 -0.07 3.91 32.11
CA SER A 518 -0.34 5.36 32.18
C SER A 518 -0.09 6.17 30.89
N LYS A 519 0.37 5.54 29.80
CA LYS A 519 0.49 6.14 28.47
C LYS A 519 -0.42 5.51 27.41
N LEU A 520 -1.15 4.44 27.75
CA LEU A 520 -1.96 3.68 26.78
C LEU A 520 -3.07 4.59 26.25
N SER A 521 -3.02 4.88 24.95
CA SER A 521 -3.92 5.76 24.23
C SER A 521 -4.86 5.00 23.28
N LEU A 522 -4.39 3.87 22.73
CA LEU A 522 -5.15 3.02 21.82
C LEU A 522 -5.08 1.55 22.26
N LEU A 523 -6.24 0.93 22.47
CA LEU A 523 -6.39 -0.47 22.85
C LEU A 523 -7.42 -1.17 21.95
N HIS A 524 -6.96 -2.07 21.08
CA HIS A 524 -7.82 -2.87 20.20
C HIS A 524 -7.66 -4.37 20.53
N ILE A 525 -8.65 -4.95 21.21
CA ILE A 525 -8.75 -6.39 21.49
C ILE A 525 -10.20 -6.81 21.22
N TYR A 526 -10.48 -7.06 19.95
CA TYR A 526 -11.79 -7.46 19.44
C TYR A 526 -11.67 -8.67 18.51
N ALA A 527 -12.75 -9.42 18.33
CA ALA A 527 -12.75 -10.68 17.57
C ALA A 527 -11.67 -11.67 18.09
N THR A 528 -11.69 -11.92 19.39
CA THR A 528 -10.89 -12.94 20.07
C THR A 528 -11.80 -13.98 20.75
N ASN A 529 -11.34 -14.62 21.82
CA ASN A 529 -12.17 -15.44 22.74
C ASN A 529 -12.00 -14.96 24.20
N ILE A 530 -11.94 -13.63 24.38
CA ILE A 530 -11.83 -12.99 25.68
C ILE A 530 -13.16 -13.07 26.42
N PHE A 531 -13.10 -13.31 27.73
CA PHE A 531 -14.25 -13.53 28.59
C PHE A 531 -14.17 -12.80 29.93
N GLY A 532 -15.24 -12.91 30.72
CA GLY A 532 -15.32 -12.27 32.04
C GLY A 532 -15.95 -10.89 31.93
N THR A 533 -15.36 -9.89 32.58
CA THR A 533 -15.96 -8.56 32.76
C THR A 533 -15.00 -7.42 32.44
N LEU A 534 -15.54 -6.26 32.09
CA LEU A 534 -14.79 -5.00 31.96
C LEU A 534 -14.20 -4.59 33.33
N PRO A 535 -12.87 -4.40 33.49
CA PRO A 535 -12.28 -4.02 34.77
C PRO A 535 -12.62 -2.57 35.14
N SER A 536 -13.26 -2.35 36.29
CA SER A 536 -13.50 -0.99 36.81
C SER A 536 -12.20 -0.23 37.10
N SER A 537 -11.13 -0.95 37.44
CA SER A 537 -9.77 -0.40 37.68
C SER A 537 -9.12 0.26 36.45
N TRP A 538 -9.62 0.00 35.24
CA TRP A 538 -9.18 0.69 34.01
C TRP A 538 -9.60 2.17 33.94
N SER A 539 -10.46 2.62 34.87
CA SER A 539 -10.68 4.03 35.21
C SER A 539 -9.38 4.83 35.46
N ASN A 540 -8.31 4.16 35.89
CA ASN A 540 -6.98 4.75 36.08
C ASN A 540 -6.18 4.95 34.78
N ILE A 541 -6.59 4.34 33.66
CA ILE A 541 -5.96 4.52 32.33
C ILE A 541 -6.46 5.84 31.72
N THR A 542 -6.18 6.95 32.41
CA THR A 542 -6.69 8.28 32.06
C THR A 542 -6.13 8.82 30.75
N SER A 543 -5.09 8.19 30.20
CA SER A 543 -4.52 8.44 28.87
C SER A 543 -5.30 7.81 27.71
N ALA A 544 -6.25 6.90 27.97
CA ALA A 544 -6.96 6.17 26.93
C ALA A 544 -7.82 7.11 26.07
N VAL A 545 -7.68 7.01 24.75
CA VAL A 545 -8.41 7.79 23.74
C VAL A 545 -9.33 6.92 22.90
N TYR A 546 -8.89 5.69 22.58
CA TYR A 546 -9.62 4.72 21.77
C TYR A 546 -9.58 3.34 22.43
N VAL A 547 -10.75 2.78 22.76
CA VAL A 547 -10.90 1.41 23.27
C VAL A 547 -11.91 0.65 22.41
N ALA A 548 -11.49 -0.49 21.85
CA ALA A 548 -12.36 -1.43 21.14
C ALA A 548 -12.22 -2.84 21.71
N LEU A 549 -13.33 -3.33 22.26
CA LEU A 549 -13.50 -4.67 22.85
C LEU A 549 -14.82 -5.31 22.34
N ASN A 550 -15.10 -5.12 21.05
CA ASN A 550 -16.30 -5.61 20.37
C ASN A 550 -16.13 -7.05 19.85
N SER A 551 -17.23 -7.66 19.41
CA SER A 551 -17.23 -8.96 18.71
C SER A 551 -16.56 -10.10 19.50
N ASP A 552 -16.54 -10.00 20.83
CA ASP A 552 -16.06 -10.99 21.79
C ASP A 552 -17.27 -11.48 22.61
N PRO A 553 -17.99 -12.52 22.16
CA PRO A 553 -19.29 -12.90 22.70
C PRO A 553 -19.24 -13.50 24.11
N MET A 554 -18.05 -13.74 24.68
CA MET A 554 -17.88 -14.18 26.06
C MET A 554 -17.54 -13.03 27.03
N LEU A 555 -17.29 -11.82 26.53
CA LEU A 555 -17.14 -10.62 27.34
C LEU A 555 -18.52 -10.17 27.86
N SER A 556 -18.62 -9.89 29.16
CA SER A 556 -19.89 -9.81 29.88
C SER A 556 -19.82 -8.88 31.10
N GLY A 557 -20.73 -9.05 32.06
CA GLY A 557 -20.87 -8.17 33.22
C GLY A 557 -21.54 -6.84 32.88
N SER A 558 -21.36 -5.83 33.72
CA SER A 558 -21.93 -4.50 33.54
C SER A 558 -20.90 -3.47 33.05
N LEU A 559 -21.37 -2.44 32.37
CA LEU A 559 -20.57 -1.24 32.06
C LEU A 559 -20.10 -0.56 33.35
N PRO A 560 -18.77 -0.39 33.60
CA PRO A 560 -18.28 0.16 34.87
C PRO A 560 -18.62 1.66 35.03
N PRO A 561 -19.33 2.08 36.09
CA PRO A 561 -19.59 3.50 36.35
C PRO A 561 -18.32 4.33 36.55
N GLU A 562 -17.23 3.70 36.99
CA GLU A 562 -15.92 4.29 37.26
C GLU A 562 -15.23 4.79 35.99
N TRP A 563 -15.53 4.20 34.83
CA TRP A 563 -14.97 4.65 33.53
C TRP A 563 -15.36 6.10 33.19
N SER A 564 -16.30 6.70 33.92
CA SER A 564 -16.58 8.14 33.89
C SER A 564 -15.36 9.03 34.21
N SER A 565 -14.29 8.51 34.84
CA SER A 565 -13.02 9.23 35.06
C SER A 565 -12.05 9.21 33.87
N MET A 566 -12.34 8.46 32.80
CA MET A 566 -11.46 8.33 31.63
C MET A 566 -11.59 9.57 30.71
N SER A 567 -11.14 10.71 31.21
CA SER A 567 -11.42 12.05 30.68
C SER A 567 -10.91 12.32 29.26
N HIS A 568 -10.00 11.52 28.73
CA HIS A 568 -9.50 11.62 27.35
C HIS A 568 -10.17 10.63 26.37
N LEU A 569 -11.06 9.74 26.83
CA LEU A 569 -11.66 8.71 25.99
C LEU A 569 -12.61 9.34 24.96
N LYS A 570 -12.32 9.14 23.67
CA LYS A 570 -13.07 9.69 22.53
C LYS A 570 -13.86 8.62 21.79
N VAL A 571 -13.37 7.38 21.75
CA VAL A 571 -14.01 6.26 21.07
C VAL A 571 -14.10 5.05 21.99
N LEU A 572 -15.30 4.51 22.16
CA LEU A 572 -15.57 3.28 22.89
C LEU A 572 -16.48 2.35 22.08
N PHE A 573 -15.92 1.24 21.59
CA PHE A 573 -16.64 0.19 20.87
C PHE A 573 -16.72 -1.08 21.73
N LEU A 574 -17.94 -1.50 22.05
CA LEU A 574 -18.26 -2.67 22.88
C LEU A 574 -19.43 -3.47 22.28
N TYR A 575 -19.63 -3.40 20.96
CA TYR A 575 -20.74 -4.06 20.28
C TYR A 575 -20.54 -5.58 20.13
N GLU A 576 -21.61 -6.33 19.89
CA GLU A 576 -21.55 -7.81 19.71
C GLU A 576 -20.91 -8.56 20.89
N THR A 577 -21.18 -8.14 22.13
CA THR A 577 -20.76 -8.86 23.35
C THR A 577 -21.96 -9.29 24.20
N ASN A 578 -21.71 -9.94 25.34
CA ASN A 578 -22.72 -10.28 26.35
C ASN A 578 -22.73 -9.27 27.52
N ILE A 579 -22.34 -8.01 27.29
CA ILE A 579 -22.48 -6.93 28.25
C ILE A 579 -23.97 -6.72 28.62
N SER A 580 -24.18 -6.46 29.91
CA SER A 580 -25.46 -6.58 30.60
C SER A 580 -25.68 -5.44 31.61
N GLY A 581 -26.79 -5.49 32.35
CA GLY A 581 -27.11 -4.49 33.37
C GLY A 581 -27.73 -3.24 32.75
N THR A 582 -27.23 -2.06 33.13
CA THR A 582 -27.80 -0.76 32.73
C THR A 582 -26.75 0.24 32.26
N LEU A 583 -27.16 1.18 31.42
CA LEU A 583 -26.37 2.35 31.02
C LEU A 583 -26.01 3.22 32.25
N PRO A 584 -24.73 3.44 32.59
CA PRO A 584 -24.36 4.23 33.78
C PRO A 584 -24.65 5.71 33.57
N SER A 585 -25.41 6.34 34.47
CA SER A 585 -25.65 7.79 34.45
C SER A 585 -24.37 8.62 34.67
N SER A 586 -23.41 8.09 35.45
CA SER A 586 -22.10 8.73 35.69
C SER A 586 -21.31 9.01 34.41
N TRP A 587 -21.53 8.23 33.34
CA TRP A 587 -20.90 8.45 32.04
C TRP A 587 -21.29 9.80 31.40
N GLY A 588 -22.33 10.47 31.89
CA GLY A 588 -22.61 11.87 31.55
C GLY A 588 -21.44 12.84 31.80
N ASN A 589 -20.50 12.46 32.68
CA ASN A 589 -19.27 13.23 32.95
C ASN A 589 -18.17 13.06 31.89
N MET A 590 -18.32 12.12 30.93
CA MET A 590 -17.31 11.81 29.91
C MET A 590 -17.34 12.84 28.77
N THR A 591 -17.01 14.10 29.08
CA THR A 591 -17.15 15.25 28.16
C THR A 591 -16.38 15.12 26.84
N SER A 592 -15.33 14.29 26.79
CA SER A 592 -14.53 13.98 25.59
C SER A 592 -15.10 12.89 24.68
N ILE A 593 -16.07 12.08 25.13
CA ILE A 593 -16.56 10.95 24.33
C ILE A 593 -17.23 11.47 23.05
N SER A 594 -16.82 10.93 21.91
CA SER A 594 -17.30 11.35 20.58
C SER A 594 -18.05 10.23 19.86
N SER A 595 -17.62 8.98 20.01
CA SER A 595 -18.26 7.81 19.41
C SER A 595 -18.44 6.72 20.46
N LEU A 596 -19.69 6.37 20.73
CA LEU A 596 -20.09 5.33 21.68
C LEU A 596 -20.96 4.29 20.97
N VAL A 597 -20.42 3.08 20.81
CA VAL A 597 -21.08 2.01 20.03
C VAL A 597 -21.23 0.78 20.92
N LEU A 598 -22.46 0.56 21.39
CA LEU A 598 -22.86 -0.51 22.31
C LEU A 598 -23.95 -1.40 21.68
N GLN A 599 -24.08 -1.42 20.35
CA GLN A 599 -25.13 -2.16 19.65
C GLN A 599 -25.03 -3.68 19.87
N ASP A 600 -26.16 -4.36 19.69
CA ASP A 600 -26.33 -5.82 19.71
C ASP A 600 -26.01 -6.51 21.05
N ASN A 601 -25.70 -5.74 22.10
CA ASN A 601 -25.64 -6.21 23.50
C ASN A 601 -27.05 -6.47 24.05
N ARG A 602 -27.63 -7.63 23.73
CA ARG A 602 -29.03 -7.99 24.05
C ARG A 602 -29.34 -8.07 25.56
N LEU A 603 -28.33 -8.14 26.42
CA LEU A 603 -28.48 -8.15 27.88
C LEU A 603 -28.42 -6.74 28.50
N LEU A 604 -28.02 -5.72 27.74
CA LEU A 604 -27.94 -4.33 28.18
C LEU A 604 -29.34 -3.70 28.18
N SER A 605 -29.73 -3.12 29.31
CA SER A 605 -31.12 -2.78 29.59
C SER A 605 -31.27 -1.50 30.43
N GLY A 606 -32.46 -1.26 30.99
CA GLY A 606 -32.78 -0.05 31.74
C GLY A 606 -33.00 1.16 30.84
N THR A 607 -33.15 2.34 31.44
CA THR A 607 -33.51 3.57 30.73
C THR A 607 -32.31 4.28 30.11
N LEU A 608 -32.55 5.01 29.02
CA LEU A 608 -31.60 5.99 28.47
C LEU A 608 -31.32 7.09 29.53
N PRO A 609 -30.09 7.30 30.02
CA PRO A 609 -29.85 8.22 31.13
C PRO A 609 -30.01 9.70 30.72
N PRO A 610 -30.83 10.51 31.42
CA PRO A 610 -30.91 11.95 31.19
C PRO A 610 -29.58 12.68 31.38
N GLU A 611 -28.70 12.16 32.23
CA GLU A 611 -27.37 12.69 32.56
C GLU A 611 -26.40 12.62 31.38
N TRP A 612 -26.61 11.71 30.42
CA TRP A 612 -25.80 11.63 29.20
C TRP A 612 -25.87 12.91 28.36
N SER A 613 -26.82 13.81 28.62
CA SER A 613 -26.82 15.19 28.12
C SER A 613 -25.55 15.99 28.43
N GLY A 614 -24.72 15.56 29.39
CA GLY A 614 -23.40 16.10 29.68
C GLY A 614 -22.26 15.64 28.76
N MET A 615 -22.46 14.64 27.90
CA MET A 615 -21.48 14.15 26.92
C MET A 615 -21.29 15.14 25.76
N SER A 616 -20.73 16.32 26.04
CA SER A 616 -20.71 17.48 25.15
C SER A 616 -20.04 17.29 23.79
N SER A 617 -19.18 16.27 23.64
CA SER A 617 -18.47 15.94 22.39
C SER A 617 -19.12 14.84 21.56
N LEU A 618 -20.21 14.22 22.03
CA LEU A 618 -20.78 13.00 21.44
C LEU A 618 -21.39 13.27 20.05
N THR A 619 -20.77 12.73 19.00
CA THR A 619 -21.22 12.83 17.60
C THR A 619 -21.97 11.58 17.14
N THR A 620 -21.60 10.39 17.65
CA THR A 620 -22.17 9.09 17.25
C THR A 620 -22.56 8.27 18.48
N LEU A 621 -23.82 7.83 18.54
CA LEU A 621 -24.33 6.94 19.58
C LEU A 621 -25.19 5.81 18.99
N TYR A 622 -24.70 4.57 19.07
CA TYR A 622 -25.42 3.37 18.62
C TYR A 622 -25.76 2.45 19.80
N LEU A 623 -27.06 2.24 20.04
CA LEU A 623 -27.66 1.36 21.04
C LEU A 623 -28.69 0.39 20.42
N CYS A 624 -28.67 0.23 19.10
CA CYS A 624 -29.56 -0.66 18.37
C CYS A 624 -29.35 -2.14 18.76
N GLY A 625 -30.40 -2.96 18.68
CA GLY A 625 -30.33 -4.39 19.03
C GLY A 625 -30.07 -4.70 20.52
N THR A 626 -30.19 -3.71 21.41
CA THR A 626 -30.10 -3.90 22.87
C THR A 626 -31.50 -4.12 23.48
N ASN A 627 -31.64 -3.96 24.80
CA ASN A 627 -32.91 -4.15 25.52
C ASN A 627 -33.25 -2.93 26.40
N VAL A 628 -32.81 -1.74 25.97
CA VAL A 628 -33.08 -0.47 26.67
C VAL A 628 -34.56 -0.10 26.58
N SER A 629 -35.04 0.62 27.60
CA SER A 629 -36.46 0.81 27.87
C SER A 629 -36.81 2.24 28.32
N GLY A 630 -38.10 2.47 28.61
CA GLY A 630 -38.59 3.77 29.08
C GLY A 630 -38.86 4.71 27.92
N THR A 631 -38.42 5.96 28.03
CA THR A 631 -38.69 7.04 27.07
C THR A 631 -37.42 7.75 26.61
N LEU A 632 -37.51 8.48 25.49
CA LEU A 632 -36.43 9.33 24.99
C LEU A 632 -36.20 10.55 25.92
N PRO A 633 -34.98 10.82 26.43
CA PRO A 633 -34.76 11.94 27.34
C PRO A 633 -34.80 13.29 26.61
N SER A 634 -35.64 14.21 27.06
CA SER A 634 -35.71 15.59 26.52
C SER A 634 -34.43 16.41 26.80
N SER A 635 -33.68 16.07 27.86
CA SER A 635 -32.38 16.68 28.20
C SER A 635 -31.28 16.43 27.15
N TRP A 636 -31.42 15.40 26.32
CA TRP A 636 -30.49 15.15 25.20
C TRP A 636 -30.52 16.26 24.14
N ASN A 637 -31.46 17.21 24.24
CA ASN A 637 -31.42 18.49 23.53
C ASN A 637 -30.10 19.27 23.70
N ASN A 638 -29.31 18.99 24.73
CA ASN A 638 -27.99 19.59 24.99
C ASN A 638 -26.85 18.94 24.20
N LEU A 639 -27.05 17.77 23.58
CA LEU A 639 -26.06 17.10 22.72
C LEU A 639 -25.95 17.82 21.36
N LYS A 640 -25.39 19.03 21.36
CA LYS A 640 -25.37 19.95 20.22
C LYS A 640 -24.60 19.43 19.00
N VAL A 641 -23.67 18.50 19.21
CA VAL A 641 -22.80 17.94 18.17
C VAL A 641 -23.20 16.53 17.72
N LEU A 642 -24.22 15.92 18.34
CA LEU A 642 -24.70 14.59 17.94
C LEU A 642 -25.23 14.63 16.52
N SER A 643 -24.63 13.83 15.63
CA SER A 643 -25.00 13.72 14.22
C SER A 643 -25.66 12.38 13.90
N ASN A 644 -25.24 11.30 14.56
CA ASN A 644 -25.75 9.95 14.32
C ASN A 644 -26.28 9.31 15.61
N LEU A 645 -27.57 8.95 15.61
CA LEU A 645 -28.24 8.28 16.72
C LEU A 645 -28.99 7.05 16.19
N GLN A 646 -28.61 5.86 16.67
CA GLN A 646 -29.26 4.60 16.31
C GLN A 646 -29.81 3.92 17.57
N LEU A 647 -31.14 3.83 17.66
CA LEU A 647 -31.90 3.24 18.76
C LEU A 647 -32.87 2.16 18.25
N TYR A 648 -32.76 1.74 16.98
CA TYR A 648 -33.68 0.78 16.37
C TYR A 648 -33.60 -0.62 16.99
N SER A 649 -34.64 -1.43 16.79
CA SER A 649 -34.78 -2.77 17.38
C SER A 649 -34.75 -2.80 18.92
N ASN A 650 -35.18 -1.72 19.58
CA ASN A 650 -35.38 -1.66 21.03
C ASN A 650 -36.87 -1.69 21.39
N ALA A 651 -37.46 -2.89 21.40
CA ALA A 651 -38.91 -3.08 21.58
C ALA A 651 -39.48 -2.58 22.93
N ARG A 652 -38.64 -2.25 23.92
CA ARG A 652 -39.05 -1.68 25.22
C ARG A 652 -38.94 -0.15 25.30
N LEU A 653 -38.38 0.49 24.28
CA LEU A 653 -38.30 1.95 24.18
C LEU A 653 -39.64 2.49 23.67
N SER A 654 -40.20 3.49 24.35
CA SER A 654 -41.61 3.85 24.26
C SER A 654 -41.88 5.34 24.55
N GLY A 655 -43.15 5.75 24.52
CA GLY A 655 -43.54 7.16 24.61
C GLY A 655 -43.41 7.87 23.26
N SER A 656 -43.20 9.19 23.27
CA SER A 656 -43.18 10.04 22.07
C SER A 656 -41.81 10.71 21.83
N LEU A 657 -41.65 11.28 20.64
CA LEU A 657 -40.45 12.03 20.25
C LEU A 657 -40.36 13.37 21.01
N PRO A 658 -39.26 13.70 21.70
CA PRO A 658 -39.17 14.93 22.46
C PRO A 658 -39.17 16.18 21.56
N PRO A 659 -40.10 17.15 21.78
CA PRO A 659 -40.10 18.41 21.03
C PRO A 659 -38.80 19.20 21.17
N GLU A 660 -38.07 19.01 22.27
CA GLU A 660 -36.81 19.68 22.58
C GLU A 660 -35.64 19.25 21.68
N TRP A 661 -35.70 18.05 21.08
CA TRP A 661 -34.66 17.54 20.17
C TRP A 661 -34.52 18.38 18.89
N SER A 662 -35.52 19.22 18.58
CA SER A 662 -35.42 20.35 17.64
C SER A 662 -34.18 21.23 17.83
N ARG A 663 -33.61 21.27 19.05
CA ARG A 663 -32.41 22.04 19.41
C ARG A 663 -31.09 21.26 19.21
N MET A 664 -31.12 20.05 18.67
CA MET A 664 -29.94 19.21 18.35
C MET A 664 -29.44 19.53 16.94
N SER A 665 -28.84 20.71 16.77
CA SER A 665 -28.51 21.35 15.48
C SER A 665 -27.56 20.60 14.54
N LYS A 666 -27.03 19.44 14.95
CA LYS A 666 -26.16 18.58 14.13
C LYS A 666 -26.78 17.22 13.78
N LEU A 667 -27.92 16.86 14.35
CA LEU A 667 -28.51 15.54 14.16
C LEU A 667 -28.95 15.39 12.70
N SER A 668 -28.33 14.44 12.00
CA SER A 668 -28.54 14.17 10.58
C SER A 668 -29.04 12.75 10.29
N THR A 669 -28.80 11.83 11.22
CA THR A 669 -29.12 10.41 11.10
C THR A 669 -29.81 9.97 12.39
N LEU A 670 -31.08 9.57 12.31
CA LEU A 670 -31.86 9.04 13.44
C LEU A 670 -32.61 7.78 13.01
N TYR A 671 -32.20 6.62 13.54
CA TYR A 671 -32.86 5.34 13.28
C TYR A 671 -33.54 4.83 14.54
N ILE A 672 -34.86 4.72 14.50
CA ILE A 672 -35.75 4.42 15.64
C ILE A 672 -36.84 3.38 15.31
N PHE A 673 -36.74 2.71 14.16
CA PHE A 673 -37.68 1.67 13.75
C PHE A 673 -37.59 0.43 14.67
N ALA A 674 -38.62 -0.43 14.67
CA ALA A 674 -38.72 -1.57 15.61
C ALA A 674 -38.54 -1.16 17.09
N THR A 675 -39.15 -0.04 17.48
CA THR A 675 -39.36 0.40 18.86
C THR A 675 -40.86 0.56 19.12
N ASN A 676 -41.27 0.74 20.38
CA ASN A 676 -42.66 0.99 20.77
C ASN A 676 -42.94 2.51 20.95
N LEU A 677 -42.25 3.35 20.17
CA LEU A 677 -42.48 4.79 20.11
C LEU A 677 -43.80 5.10 19.38
N SER A 678 -44.52 6.13 19.83
CA SER A 678 -45.89 6.42 19.40
C SER A 678 -46.21 7.91 19.41
N GLY A 679 -47.27 8.29 18.69
CA GLY A 679 -47.69 9.68 18.54
C GLY A 679 -47.05 10.36 17.32
N THR A 680 -47.22 11.68 17.24
CA THR A 680 -46.88 12.48 16.05
C THR A 680 -45.46 13.05 16.07
N LEU A 681 -44.91 13.33 14.89
CA LEU A 681 -43.73 14.18 14.72
C LEU A 681 -43.95 15.55 15.40
N PRO A 682 -43.05 16.02 16.30
CA PRO A 682 -43.20 17.31 16.95
C PRO A 682 -43.10 18.45 15.94
N SER A 683 -44.03 19.42 16.00
CA SER A 683 -44.03 20.58 15.09
C SER A 683 -42.74 21.42 15.17
N SER A 684 -42.06 21.42 16.31
CA SER A 684 -40.75 22.04 16.50
C SER A 684 -39.63 21.42 15.65
N TRP A 685 -39.76 20.16 15.22
CA TRP A 685 -38.76 19.52 14.35
C TRP A 685 -38.78 20.09 12.93
N SER A 686 -39.84 20.81 12.52
CA SER A 686 -39.89 21.53 11.24
C SER A 686 -38.83 22.64 11.11
N THR A 687 -38.24 23.11 12.21
CA THR A 687 -37.13 24.08 12.20
C THR A 687 -35.74 23.41 12.25
N MET A 688 -35.67 22.08 12.31
CA MET A 688 -34.43 21.36 12.00
C MET A 688 -34.14 21.48 10.50
N THR A 689 -32.87 21.52 10.11
CA THR A 689 -32.47 21.89 8.74
C THR A 689 -33.07 20.93 7.68
N PRO A 690 -33.22 21.36 6.40
CA PRO A 690 -34.09 20.70 5.40
C PRO A 690 -33.86 19.21 5.09
N ARG A 691 -32.81 18.58 5.64
CA ARG A 691 -32.57 17.13 5.57
C ARG A 691 -33.68 16.32 6.25
N TRP A 692 -34.31 16.85 7.30
CA TRP A 692 -35.36 16.13 8.04
C TRP A 692 -36.68 15.96 7.28
N GLN A 693 -36.94 16.76 6.24
CA GLN A 693 -38.11 16.60 5.37
C GLN A 693 -38.05 15.36 4.45
N ARG A 694 -36.97 14.57 4.52
CA ARG A 694 -36.82 13.28 3.82
C ARG A 694 -36.58 12.08 4.76
N ALA A 695 -36.71 12.27 6.07
CA ALA A 695 -36.54 11.20 7.05
C ALA A 695 -37.88 10.49 7.32
N CYS A 696 -38.07 9.29 6.78
CA CYS A 696 -39.26 8.48 7.02
C CYS A 696 -39.33 7.99 8.47
N VAL A 697 -40.04 8.73 9.32
CA VAL A 697 -40.39 8.29 10.67
C VAL A 697 -41.64 7.40 10.60
N VAL A 698 -41.41 6.10 10.43
CA VAL A 698 -42.46 5.08 10.43
C VAL A 698 -42.93 4.82 11.86
N VAL A 699 -44.05 5.47 12.24
CA VAL A 699 -44.84 5.09 13.41
C VAL A 699 -46.03 4.27 12.91
N GLU A 700 -46.03 2.95 13.13
CA GLU A 700 -47.17 2.11 12.77
C GLU A 700 -48.34 2.36 13.75
N HIS A 701 -49.29 3.19 13.33
CA HIS A 701 -50.55 3.39 14.04
C HIS A 701 -51.59 2.34 13.63
N SER A 702 -51.96 1.47 14.57
CA SER A 702 -52.99 0.45 14.40
C SER A 702 -54.41 1.04 14.52
N VAL A 703 -55.10 1.22 13.39
CA VAL A 703 -56.50 1.70 13.33
C VAL A 703 -57.30 0.92 12.28
N THR A 704 -58.55 0.58 12.59
CA THR A 704 -59.48 -0.16 11.72
C THR A 704 -60.31 0.77 10.80
N PRO A 705 -60.85 0.29 9.67
CA PRO A 705 -61.24 1.15 8.54
C PRO A 705 -62.72 1.57 8.51
N ALA A 706 -62.99 2.78 7.99
CA ALA A 706 -64.31 3.20 7.52
C ALA A 706 -64.26 4.31 6.43
N ALA A 707 -65.05 4.12 5.37
CA ALA A 707 -65.57 5.11 4.39
C ALA A 707 -64.62 6.14 3.71
N ALA A 708 -64.57 6.08 2.37
CA ALA A 708 -63.72 6.93 1.53
C ALA A 708 -64.37 8.27 1.09
N THR A 709 -63.52 9.24 0.72
CA THR A 709 -63.64 9.99 -0.57
C THR A 709 -62.32 10.67 -0.92
N ALA A 710 -62.08 10.97 -2.21
CA ALA A 710 -60.72 11.09 -2.75
C ALA A 710 -60.28 12.51 -3.16
N LYS A 711 -58.95 12.72 -3.16
CA LYS A 711 -58.25 13.63 -4.07
C LYS A 711 -56.87 13.06 -4.39
N GLN A 712 -56.58 12.83 -5.67
CA GLN A 712 -55.36 12.17 -6.14
C GLN A 712 -54.20 13.16 -6.34
N LEU A 713 -53.01 12.76 -5.89
CA LEU A 713 -51.69 13.11 -6.41
C LEU A 713 -50.84 11.81 -6.42
N PRO A 714 -49.75 11.72 -7.20
CA PRO A 714 -49.24 10.41 -7.65
C PRO A 714 -48.66 9.55 -6.53
N HIS A 715 -49.05 8.26 -6.54
CA HIS A 715 -48.37 7.20 -5.80
C HIS A 715 -47.08 6.79 -6.52
N TRP A 716 -46.08 6.37 -5.75
CA TRP A 716 -44.89 5.69 -6.28
C TRP A 716 -44.51 4.51 -5.35
N ASP A 717 -44.47 3.33 -5.96
CA ASP A 717 -43.93 2.00 -5.61
C ASP A 717 -43.98 1.40 -4.17
N ASP A 718 -44.27 0.09 -4.16
CA ASP A 718 -44.11 -0.83 -3.04
C ASP A 718 -42.63 -1.08 -2.71
N ALA A 719 -42.27 -0.93 -1.44
CA ALA A 719 -40.96 -1.33 -0.89
C ALA A 719 -41.10 -2.20 0.37
N CYS A 720 -42.05 -3.16 0.36
CA CYS A 720 -42.33 -4.06 1.49
C CYS A 720 -41.92 -5.52 1.19
N GLY A 721 -40.60 -5.73 1.14
CA GLY A 721 -39.96 -7.03 0.86
C GLY A 721 -40.10 -8.14 1.91
N HIS A 722 -41.11 -8.13 2.78
CA HIS A 722 -41.50 -9.32 3.56
C HIS A 722 -42.99 -9.30 3.95
N LYS A 723 -43.70 -10.40 3.62
CA LYS A 723 -45.11 -10.61 3.99
C LYS A 723 -45.24 -10.99 5.48
N PRO A 724 -46.17 -10.40 6.24
CA PRO A 724 -46.56 -10.95 7.53
C PRO A 724 -47.40 -12.23 7.34
N THR A 725 -46.89 -13.38 7.79
CA THR A 725 -47.58 -14.68 7.71
C THR A 725 -48.52 -14.91 8.90
N SER A 726 -49.67 -14.21 8.90
CA SER A 726 -50.72 -14.41 9.91
C SER A 726 -51.56 -15.67 9.62
N SER A 727 -51.18 -16.82 10.18
CA SER A 727 -52.03 -18.04 10.19
C SER A 727 -51.96 -18.80 11.50
N SER A 728 -52.57 -18.25 12.56
CA SER A 728 -52.71 -18.91 13.86
C SER A 728 -53.77 -20.03 13.82
N ALA A 729 -53.39 -21.20 13.31
CA ALA A 729 -54.26 -22.39 13.20
C ALA A 729 -53.62 -23.63 13.86
N GLN A 730 -53.79 -23.71 15.18
CA GLN A 730 -53.66 -24.88 16.08
C GLN A 730 -52.70 -26.07 15.77
N ARG A 731 -51.93 -26.39 16.83
CA ARG A 731 -51.82 -27.72 17.52
C ARG A 731 -50.58 -28.62 17.32
N HIS A 732 -50.15 -29.09 18.49
CA HIS A 732 -49.25 -30.21 18.83
C HIS A 732 -47.73 -29.99 18.85
N GLN A 733 -47.15 -30.56 19.91
CA GLN A 733 -45.74 -30.53 20.27
C GLN A 733 -44.96 -31.64 19.54
N ARG A 734 -43.65 -31.45 19.38
CA ARG A 734 -42.65 -32.50 19.62
C ARG A 734 -41.30 -31.87 19.99
N VAL A 735 -40.62 -32.52 20.94
CA VAL A 735 -39.23 -32.21 21.33
C VAL A 735 -38.31 -33.13 20.52
N GLN A 736 -37.17 -32.62 20.04
CA GLN A 736 -36.08 -33.44 19.52
C GLN A 736 -34.70 -32.91 19.95
N HIS A 737 -33.68 -33.75 19.80
CA HIS A 737 -32.37 -33.63 20.46
C HIS A 737 -31.26 -33.18 19.49
N LYS A 738 -30.22 -32.52 20.01
CA LYS A 738 -28.92 -32.40 19.32
C LYS A 738 -28.07 -33.65 19.57
N VAL A 739 -27.36 -34.12 18.54
CA VAL A 739 -26.41 -35.25 18.61
C VAL A 739 -25.09 -34.84 17.92
N ARG A 740 -23.94 -35.28 18.43
CA ARG A 740 -22.63 -35.12 17.75
C ARG A 740 -22.40 -36.25 16.75
N GLY A 741 -22.00 -35.92 15.53
CA GLY A 741 -21.66 -36.90 14.50
C GLY A 741 -20.36 -37.66 14.78
N GLY A 742 -20.32 -38.93 14.37
CA GLY A 742 -19.12 -39.78 14.31
C GLY A 742 -18.73 -40.12 12.86
N PRO A 743 -17.68 -40.94 12.64
CA PRO A 743 -17.05 -41.11 11.32
C PRO A 743 -17.88 -41.83 10.24
N ASN A 744 -19.08 -42.33 10.56
CA ASN A 744 -19.92 -43.14 9.64
C ASN A 744 -21.17 -42.38 9.15
N VAL A 745 -21.09 -41.07 8.91
CA VAL A 745 -22.17 -40.27 8.31
C VAL A 745 -21.78 -39.89 6.87
N SER A 746 -22.53 -40.38 5.89
CA SER A 746 -22.18 -40.25 4.46
C SER A 746 -22.70 -38.97 3.79
N ARG A 747 -23.90 -38.47 4.19
CA ARG A 747 -24.51 -37.23 3.67
C ARG A 747 -25.37 -36.53 4.74
N CYS A 748 -25.48 -35.20 4.62
CA CYS A 748 -26.52 -34.37 5.24
C CYS A 748 -27.10 -33.46 4.14
N SER A 749 -28.40 -33.17 4.18
CA SER A 749 -29.09 -32.37 3.16
C SER A 749 -29.61 -31.05 3.73
N GLY A 750 -29.05 -29.93 3.28
CA GLY A 750 -29.45 -28.57 3.66
C GLY A 750 -28.40 -27.84 4.50
N TYR A 751 -27.64 -26.96 3.85
CA TYR A 751 -26.58 -26.12 4.42
C TYR A 751 -25.40 -26.84 5.10
N GLN A 752 -24.40 -26.07 5.52
CA GLN A 752 -23.02 -26.55 5.70
C GLN A 752 -22.78 -27.31 7.01
N TRP A 753 -22.14 -28.46 6.86
CA TRP A 753 -21.44 -29.15 7.94
C TRP A 753 -20.22 -28.30 8.36
N PRO A 754 -19.91 -28.13 9.66
CA PRO A 754 -20.33 -28.98 10.78
C PRO A 754 -21.37 -28.37 11.75
N GLU A 755 -21.88 -27.16 11.55
CA GLU A 755 -22.57 -26.43 12.63
C GLU A 755 -24.00 -26.91 12.94
N TYR A 756 -24.81 -27.20 11.91
CA TYR A 756 -26.19 -27.69 12.07
C TYR A 756 -26.57 -28.69 10.97
N CYS A 757 -27.32 -29.73 11.33
CA CYS A 757 -27.94 -30.69 10.40
C CYS A 757 -29.28 -31.13 11.01
N TYR A 758 -30.33 -31.21 10.19
CA TYR A 758 -31.71 -31.44 10.67
C TYR A 758 -32.23 -32.87 10.48
N ASP A 759 -31.74 -33.60 9.48
CA ASP A 759 -32.06 -35.01 9.22
C ASP A 759 -30.79 -35.80 8.88
N VAL A 760 -30.73 -37.06 9.33
CA VAL A 760 -29.59 -37.96 9.10
C VAL A 760 -30.11 -39.25 8.46
N VAL A 761 -29.60 -39.55 7.26
CA VAL A 761 -29.86 -40.83 6.58
C VAL A 761 -28.66 -41.74 6.79
N SER A 762 -28.91 -42.96 7.28
CA SER A 762 -27.89 -44.00 7.43
C SER A 762 -28.16 -45.16 6.48
N ASP A 763 -27.29 -45.37 5.50
CA ASP A 763 -27.34 -46.54 4.62
C ASP A 763 -26.93 -47.81 5.39
N THR A 764 -27.91 -48.51 5.95
CA THR A 764 -27.71 -49.84 6.55
C THR A 764 -27.94 -50.94 5.52
N MET A 765 -26.87 -51.55 5.01
CA MET A 765 -26.94 -52.94 4.55
C MET A 765 -26.39 -53.86 5.65
N SER A 766 -27.15 -54.89 5.98
CA SER A 766 -26.90 -55.78 7.11
C SER A 766 -26.75 -57.23 6.65
N GLU A 767 -25.56 -57.82 6.82
CA GLU A 767 -25.31 -59.26 6.92
C GLU A 767 -23.79 -59.49 7.16
N SER A 768 -23.30 -60.51 7.89
CA SER A 768 -23.76 -61.13 9.14
C SER A 768 -22.66 -62.07 9.67
N ILE A 769 -22.35 -62.06 10.99
CA ILE A 769 -21.69 -63.19 11.74
C ILE A 769 -20.19 -63.41 11.36
N SER A 770 -19.21 -63.79 12.21
CA SER A 770 -19.08 -64.26 13.62
C SER A 770 -17.73 -63.87 14.26
N SER A 771 -17.57 -64.04 15.60
CA SER A 771 -16.38 -64.51 16.38
C SER A 771 -14.93 -64.04 16.04
N SER A 772 -14.02 -63.73 16.97
CA SER A 772 -13.96 -63.92 18.45
C SER A 772 -12.81 -63.09 19.10
N ALA A 773 -12.62 -63.21 20.43
CA ALA A 773 -11.48 -62.71 21.22
C ALA A 773 -10.12 -63.33 20.76
N THR A 774 -8.90 -62.92 21.19
CA THR A 774 -8.36 -62.38 22.48
C THR A 774 -7.20 -61.37 22.22
N ALA A 775 -7.01 -60.29 22.99
CA ALA A 775 -6.29 -60.13 24.29
C ALA A 775 -4.78 -60.50 24.31
N SER A 776 -3.96 -59.65 24.97
CA SER A 776 -2.56 -59.90 25.45
C SER A 776 -1.44 -60.06 24.40
N ASP A 777 -0.14 -59.83 24.66
CA ASP A 777 0.60 -59.05 25.68
C ASP A 777 2.11 -58.94 25.34
N LEU A 778 2.80 -57.87 25.80
CA LEU A 778 4.27 -57.82 26.10
C LEU A 778 5.24 -58.19 24.92
N LEU A 779 6.58 -58.29 25.01
CA LEU A 779 7.67 -57.45 25.59
C LEU A 779 8.97 -57.67 24.74
N LEU A 780 10.07 -56.96 25.05
CA LEU A 780 11.52 -57.35 25.00
C LEU A 780 12.02 -58.39 23.94
N SER A 781 13.19 -58.26 23.27
CA SER A 781 14.38 -57.42 23.53
C SER A 781 15.44 -57.53 22.39
N ALA A 782 16.51 -56.73 22.51
CA ALA A 782 17.92 -56.88 22.05
C ALA A 782 18.38 -58.22 21.38
N THR A 783 19.49 -58.29 20.60
CA THR A 783 20.87 -57.93 21.03
C THR A 783 21.94 -57.97 19.90
N ILE A 784 22.83 -56.96 19.85
CA ILE A 784 24.26 -56.88 19.40
C ILE A 784 24.81 -57.83 18.28
N SER A 785 25.42 -57.21 17.24
CA SER A 785 26.82 -57.45 16.72
C SER A 785 27.14 -56.41 15.61
N ARG A 786 28.29 -55.71 15.56
CA ARG A 786 29.67 -56.12 15.15
C ARG A 786 29.72 -56.74 13.73
N THR A 787 30.59 -56.32 12.78
CA THR A 787 31.88 -55.58 12.89
C THR A 787 32.28 -54.83 11.58
N GLN A 788 33.37 -54.04 11.67
CA GLN A 788 34.41 -53.64 10.66
C GLN A 788 34.44 -54.35 9.27
N SER A 789 35.00 -53.79 8.17
CA SER A 789 35.93 -52.63 7.94
C SER A 789 36.00 -52.19 6.45
N HIS A 790 36.80 -51.13 6.17
CA HIS A 790 37.50 -50.67 4.93
C HIS A 790 37.55 -51.61 3.69
N SER A 791 37.69 -51.13 2.43
CA SER A 791 38.53 -50.01 1.96
C SER A 791 38.11 -49.32 0.63
N THR A 792 38.93 -48.35 0.20
CA THR A 792 38.98 -47.62 -1.11
C THR A 792 39.24 -48.56 -2.32
N ILE A 793 39.10 -48.16 -3.60
CA ILE A 793 39.83 -47.12 -4.39
C ILE A 793 39.02 -46.62 -5.61
N SER A 794 39.39 -45.44 -6.13
CA SER A 794 38.85 -44.72 -7.30
C SER A 794 39.53 -45.07 -8.64
N GLU A 795 38.87 -44.81 -9.78
CA GLU A 795 39.47 -44.06 -10.90
C GLU A 795 38.43 -43.53 -11.91
N SER A 796 38.88 -42.74 -12.90
CA SER A 796 38.07 -41.92 -13.81
C SER A 796 38.46 -42.10 -15.28
N LEU A 797 37.54 -41.85 -16.23
CA LEU A 797 37.84 -41.30 -17.58
C LEU A 797 36.55 -40.89 -18.34
N SER A 798 36.67 -40.40 -19.58
CA SER A 798 35.73 -39.43 -20.21
C SER A 798 35.47 -39.66 -21.71
N LEU A 799 34.56 -38.82 -22.30
CA LEU A 799 34.29 -38.60 -23.75
C LEU A 799 33.48 -39.71 -24.49
N SER A 800 32.72 -39.49 -25.59
CA SER A 800 32.07 -38.27 -26.15
C SER A 800 31.10 -38.58 -27.35
N THR A 801 30.27 -37.59 -27.74
CA THR A 801 29.80 -37.25 -29.13
C THR A 801 28.87 -38.15 -30.01
N SER A 802 27.87 -37.49 -30.67
CA SER A 802 27.28 -37.73 -32.03
C SER A 802 26.43 -39.01 -32.36
N SER A 803 25.47 -39.06 -33.32
CA SER A 803 24.68 -38.04 -34.09
C SER A 803 23.56 -38.63 -35.02
N THR A 804 22.41 -37.90 -35.17
CA THR A 804 21.53 -37.69 -36.38
C THR A 804 20.86 -38.81 -37.25
N ALA A 805 19.55 -38.61 -37.56
CA ALA A 805 18.82 -38.85 -38.86
C ALA A 805 18.50 -40.30 -39.36
N SER A 806 17.46 -40.64 -40.18
CA SER A 806 16.22 -39.95 -40.69
C SER A 806 15.21 -40.89 -41.46
N MET A 807 13.91 -40.56 -41.45
CA MET A 807 12.78 -40.76 -42.43
C MET A 807 12.50 -42.09 -43.22
N SER A 808 11.20 -42.47 -43.37
CA SER A 808 10.49 -42.84 -44.64
C SER A 808 9.05 -43.42 -44.44
N THR A 809 8.30 -43.75 -45.51
CA THR A 809 6.84 -44.11 -45.56
C THR A 809 6.56 -45.14 -46.70
N SER A 810 5.38 -45.67 -47.13
CA SER A 810 3.91 -45.64 -46.84
C SER A 810 3.19 -46.68 -47.77
N LEU A 811 1.86 -46.96 -47.65
CA LEU A 811 0.83 -47.15 -48.76
C LEU A 811 -0.40 -48.09 -48.48
N SER A 812 -1.61 -47.51 -48.67
CA SER A 812 -2.81 -47.99 -49.45
C SER A 812 -3.80 -49.14 -49.04
N PRO A 813 -5.14 -48.93 -49.20
CA PRO A 813 -6.23 -49.93 -49.07
C PRO A 813 -7.15 -50.11 -50.33
N PRO A 814 -8.11 -51.07 -50.34
CA PRO A 814 -9.13 -51.20 -51.41
C PRO A 814 -10.64 -51.39 -50.99
N SER A 815 -11.54 -51.02 -51.93
CA SER A 815 -12.90 -51.53 -52.23
C SER A 815 -14.17 -51.19 -51.39
N MET A 816 -15.18 -52.10 -51.37
CA MET A 816 -16.58 -51.89 -51.85
C MET A 816 -17.58 -52.94 -51.28
N THR A 817 -18.94 -53.01 -51.43
CA THR A 817 -20.17 -52.27 -51.90
C THR A 817 -21.39 -53.16 -51.51
N MET A 818 -22.73 -52.94 -51.62
CA MET A 818 -23.78 -51.96 -52.05
C MET A 818 -25.10 -52.46 -51.36
N SER A 819 -26.34 -51.91 -51.32
CA SER A 819 -27.11 -50.74 -51.84
C SER A 819 -28.30 -50.50 -50.83
N SER A 820 -29.52 -49.96 -51.03
CA SER A 820 -30.34 -49.45 -52.18
C SER A 820 -31.54 -48.57 -51.72
N THR A 821 -31.76 -47.45 -52.44
CA THR A 821 -33.01 -46.81 -52.98
C THR A 821 -34.42 -47.05 -52.35
N VAL A 822 -35.37 -46.08 -52.24
CA VAL A 822 -35.77 -44.98 -53.17
C VAL A 822 -36.29 -43.69 -52.44
N THR A 823 -36.08 -42.54 -53.10
CA THR A 823 -36.43 -41.10 -52.86
C THR A 823 -37.53 -40.62 -51.89
N ALA A 824 -37.22 -39.49 -51.23
CA ALA A 824 -38.02 -38.24 -51.29
C ALA A 824 -37.11 -36.99 -51.20
N THR A 825 -37.48 -35.87 -51.84
CA THR A 825 -36.83 -34.53 -51.78
C THR A 825 -37.89 -33.50 -51.35
N ALA A 826 -37.61 -32.32 -50.79
CA ALA A 826 -36.38 -31.56 -50.50
C ALA A 826 -36.53 -30.85 -49.10
N PRO A 827 -35.76 -29.83 -48.64
CA PRO A 827 -34.80 -28.93 -49.32
C PRO A 827 -33.31 -29.29 -49.13
N SER A 828 -32.44 -28.47 -49.74
CA SER A 828 -30.99 -28.43 -49.53
C SER A 828 -30.61 -28.01 -48.10
N PRO A 829 -29.39 -28.35 -47.60
CA PRO A 829 -29.02 -28.14 -46.21
C PRO A 829 -28.84 -26.65 -45.86
N SER A 830 -29.83 -26.10 -45.16
CA SER A 830 -29.68 -24.84 -44.42
C SER A 830 -28.67 -25.03 -43.30
N GLN A 831 -27.47 -24.48 -43.48
CA GLN A 831 -26.46 -24.36 -42.43
C GLN A 831 -27.06 -23.65 -41.21
N TRP A 832 -26.81 -24.18 -40.01
CA TRP A 832 -27.14 -23.48 -38.76
C TRP A 832 -26.20 -22.28 -38.61
N VAL A 833 -26.78 -21.09 -38.41
CA VAL A 833 -26.06 -19.83 -38.19
C VAL A 833 -26.37 -19.36 -36.79
N CYS A 834 -25.40 -19.51 -35.89
CA CYS A 834 -25.52 -19.13 -34.49
C CYS A 834 -24.83 -17.77 -34.28
N ASN A 835 -25.52 -16.84 -33.60
CA ASN A 835 -25.07 -15.47 -33.36
C ASN A 835 -25.13 -15.13 -31.85
N VAL A 836 -24.25 -14.24 -31.39
CA VAL A 836 -24.18 -13.70 -30.01
C VAL A 836 -24.28 -12.16 -30.04
N SER A 837 -24.82 -11.48 -29.02
CA SER A 837 -25.25 -10.06 -29.10
C SER A 837 -24.72 -9.09 -28.01
N GLY A 838 -24.79 -7.75 -28.27
CA GLY A 838 -24.37 -6.62 -27.37
C GLY A 838 -23.05 -5.83 -27.66
N GLY A 839 -23.08 -4.72 -28.42
CA GLY A 839 -21.90 -3.87 -28.79
C GLY A 839 -21.05 -4.29 -30.02
N ALA A 840 -20.38 -3.37 -30.74
CA ALA A 840 -19.65 -3.70 -31.99
C ALA A 840 -18.12 -3.47 -31.93
N VAL A 841 -17.33 -4.51 -32.21
CA VAL A 841 -15.86 -4.50 -32.30
C VAL A 841 -15.40 -5.47 -33.41
N LEU A 842 -14.31 -5.16 -34.11
CA LEU A 842 -13.75 -6.01 -35.16
C LEU A 842 -12.83 -7.09 -34.55
N VAL A 843 -13.30 -8.33 -34.46
CA VAL A 843 -12.51 -9.47 -33.94
C VAL A 843 -11.91 -10.28 -35.10
N GLN A 844 -10.58 -10.43 -35.11
CA GLN A 844 -9.87 -11.17 -36.16
C GLN A 844 -9.46 -12.57 -35.67
N LEU A 845 -10.19 -13.60 -36.12
CA LEU A 845 -9.95 -15.00 -35.73
C LEU A 845 -8.76 -15.62 -36.50
N THR A 846 -7.80 -16.17 -35.78
CA THR A 846 -6.70 -16.99 -36.33
C THR A 846 -6.99 -18.49 -36.24
N PRO A 847 -6.48 -19.33 -37.17
CA PRO A 847 -6.66 -20.78 -37.10
C PRO A 847 -5.98 -21.43 -35.87
N PRO A 848 -6.48 -22.57 -35.38
CA PRO A 848 -6.03 -23.14 -34.10
C PRO A 848 -4.63 -23.77 -34.19
N VAL A 849 -3.66 -23.18 -33.49
CA VAL A 849 -2.36 -23.79 -33.19
C VAL A 849 -2.04 -23.63 -31.69
N ALA A 850 -2.84 -24.28 -30.85
CA ALA A 850 -2.57 -24.45 -29.42
C ALA A 850 -3.12 -25.81 -28.96
N THR A 851 -2.26 -26.82 -28.90
CA THR A 851 -2.60 -28.11 -28.28
C THR A 851 -2.62 -27.96 -26.77
N LEU A 852 -3.81 -27.75 -26.19
CA LEU A 852 -4.06 -28.15 -24.81
C LEU A 852 -3.82 -29.65 -24.67
N GLY A 853 -3.33 -30.07 -23.49
CA GLY A 853 -3.02 -31.47 -23.21
C GLY A 853 -4.19 -32.42 -23.47
N ASP A 854 -3.86 -33.61 -23.99
CA ASP A 854 -4.75 -34.76 -24.12
C ASP A 854 -6.02 -34.53 -24.95
N GLY A 855 -5.82 -34.28 -26.25
CA GLY A 855 -6.39 -35.14 -27.29
C GLY A 855 -7.84 -34.93 -27.74
N GLY A 856 -8.57 -33.97 -27.17
CA GLY A 856 -9.96 -33.66 -27.58
C GLY A 856 -10.06 -32.66 -28.75
N PRO A 857 -11.07 -32.76 -29.64
CA PRO A 857 -11.34 -31.75 -30.65
C PRO A 857 -11.90 -30.47 -29.99
N THR A 858 -11.20 -29.35 -30.18
CA THR A 858 -11.60 -28.02 -29.67
C THR A 858 -12.36 -27.28 -30.77
N ALA A 859 -13.54 -26.73 -30.46
CA ALA A 859 -14.44 -26.18 -31.48
C ALA A 859 -14.03 -24.80 -32.01
N PHE A 860 -13.70 -23.84 -31.14
CA PHE A 860 -13.33 -22.47 -31.47
C PHE A 860 -12.75 -21.75 -30.23
N VAL A 861 -12.26 -20.53 -30.43
CA VAL A 861 -11.93 -19.55 -29.37
C VAL A 861 -12.66 -18.25 -29.70
N VAL A 862 -13.20 -17.59 -28.67
CA VAL A 862 -13.78 -16.24 -28.76
C VAL A 862 -12.97 -15.31 -27.87
N SER A 863 -12.71 -14.09 -28.35
CA SER A 863 -12.07 -12.99 -27.62
C SER A 863 -12.88 -11.71 -27.84
N LEU A 864 -12.94 -10.85 -26.82
CA LEU A 864 -13.64 -9.55 -26.88
C LEU A 864 -12.67 -8.43 -26.50
N GLU A 865 -12.28 -7.64 -27.49
CA GLU A 865 -11.48 -6.41 -27.33
C GLU A 865 -12.40 -5.16 -27.39
N SER A 866 -11.84 -3.95 -27.33
CA SER A 866 -12.59 -2.68 -27.44
C SER A 866 -12.19 -1.89 -28.70
N SER A 867 -13.17 -1.42 -29.50
CA SER A 867 -12.91 -0.58 -30.68
C SER A 867 -12.95 0.92 -30.35
N ASP A 868 -12.02 1.68 -30.91
CA ASP A 868 -11.95 3.15 -30.75
C ASP A 868 -12.91 3.95 -31.68
N VAL A 869 -13.73 3.27 -32.48
CA VAL A 869 -14.53 3.90 -33.55
C VAL A 869 -15.95 4.23 -33.07
N ALA A 870 -16.15 5.47 -32.62
CA ALA A 870 -17.46 5.98 -32.20
C ALA A 870 -17.93 7.17 -33.05
N ASP A 871 -18.63 6.90 -34.15
CA ASP A 871 -19.23 7.93 -35.01
C ASP A 871 -20.65 8.36 -34.53
N ARG A 872 -21.12 9.53 -34.98
CA ARG A 872 -22.23 10.29 -34.39
C ARG A 872 -23.54 10.22 -35.17
N ALA A 873 -24.35 9.18 -34.99
CA ALA A 873 -25.79 9.23 -35.34
C ALA A 873 -26.69 8.19 -34.64
N SER A 874 -26.29 6.92 -34.66
CA SER A 874 -27.14 5.78 -34.26
C SER A 874 -26.98 5.41 -32.79
N LEU A 875 -28.09 4.97 -32.17
CA LEU A 875 -28.26 4.96 -30.71
C LEU A 875 -28.79 3.62 -30.15
N VAL A 876 -28.20 2.49 -30.56
CA VAL A 876 -28.22 1.19 -29.83
C VAL A 876 -26.93 0.41 -30.17
N PRO A 877 -26.19 -0.16 -29.20
CA PRO A 877 -25.06 -1.06 -29.47
C PRO A 877 -25.45 -2.55 -29.44
N SER A 878 -25.20 -3.31 -30.50
CA SER A 878 -25.44 -4.77 -30.56
C SER A 878 -24.31 -5.50 -31.32
N VAL A 879 -23.65 -6.52 -30.72
CA VAL A 879 -22.81 -7.45 -31.49
C VAL A 879 -23.71 -8.24 -32.41
N GLN A 880 -23.14 -8.71 -33.51
CA GLN A 880 -23.36 -10.10 -33.91
C GLN A 880 -21.99 -10.77 -34.04
N LEU A 881 -21.67 -11.71 -33.14
CA LEU A 881 -20.57 -12.63 -33.38
C LEU A 881 -21.01 -13.65 -34.44
N THR A 882 -20.64 -13.39 -35.69
CA THR A 882 -20.83 -14.36 -36.78
C THR A 882 -19.74 -15.43 -36.73
N THR A 883 -20.10 -16.64 -36.33
CA THR A 883 -19.21 -17.82 -36.42
C THR A 883 -19.30 -18.49 -37.80
N ASN A 884 -18.25 -19.22 -38.20
CA ASN A 884 -18.37 -20.15 -39.34
C ASN A 884 -19.39 -21.26 -39.00
N SER A 885 -20.26 -21.59 -39.95
CA SER A 885 -21.38 -22.52 -39.76
C SER A 885 -20.95 -23.89 -39.20
N ILE A 886 -21.31 -24.18 -37.96
CA ILE A 886 -20.95 -25.44 -37.28
C ILE A 886 -21.94 -26.55 -37.68
N PRO A 887 -21.48 -27.70 -38.21
CA PRO A 887 -22.35 -28.84 -38.48
C PRO A 887 -23.00 -29.38 -37.20
N ARG A 888 -24.31 -29.62 -37.23
CA ARG A 888 -25.07 -30.10 -36.06
C ARG A 888 -24.51 -31.38 -35.44
N SER A 889 -23.87 -32.24 -36.23
CA SER A 889 -23.17 -33.45 -35.78
C SER A 889 -22.03 -33.16 -34.79
N THR A 890 -21.31 -32.05 -34.95
CA THR A 890 -20.19 -31.65 -34.09
C THR A 890 -20.67 -31.33 -32.68
N LEU A 891 -21.80 -30.63 -32.54
CA LEU A 891 -22.41 -30.32 -31.23
C LEU A 891 -22.95 -31.57 -30.52
N THR A 892 -23.28 -32.64 -31.26
CA THR A 892 -23.74 -33.92 -30.69
C THR A 892 -22.61 -34.95 -30.50
N THR A 893 -21.34 -34.56 -30.60
CA THR A 893 -20.20 -35.48 -30.45
C THR A 893 -19.76 -35.58 -28.99
N ARG A 894 -19.75 -36.80 -28.41
CA ARG A 894 -19.23 -37.04 -27.06
C ARG A 894 -17.75 -36.66 -26.95
N GLY A 895 -17.34 -36.09 -25.83
CA GLY A 895 -15.97 -35.64 -25.58
C GLY A 895 -15.62 -34.28 -26.20
N LEU A 896 -16.60 -33.52 -26.72
CA LEU A 896 -16.38 -32.16 -27.19
C LEU A 896 -15.94 -31.25 -26.03
N ARG A 897 -14.85 -30.49 -26.24
CA ARG A 897 -14.40 -29.43 -25.32
C ARG A 897 -14.65 -28.06 -25.94
N ILE A 898 -15.31 -27.19 -25.17
CA ILE A 898 -15.58 -25.80 -25.54
C ILE A 898 -14.76 -24.92 -24.59
N ALA A 899 -13.94 -24.03 -25.16
CA ALA A 899 -13.12 -23.08 -24.42
C ALA A 899 -13.56 -21.65 -24.75
N MET A 900 -13.86 -20.87 -23.71
CA MET A 900 -14.22 -19.46 -23.84
C MET A 900 -13.24 -18.61 -23.02
N ASN A 901 -12.81 -17.48 -23.58
CA ASN A 901 -11.90 -16.56 -22.93
C ASN A 901 -12.56 -15.18 -22.83
N VAL A 902 -12.74 -14.68 -21.60
CA VAL A 902 -13.51 -13.46 -21.33
C VAL A 902 -12.60 -12.44 -20.64
N SER A 903 -12.46 -11.29 -21.28
CA SER A 903 -11.62 -10.16 -20.85
C SER A 903 -12.49 -8.94 -20.55
N ILE A 904 -12.40 -8.41 -19.33
CA ILE A 904 -13.22 -7.28 -18.86
C ILE A 904 -12.30 -6.23 -18.22
N SER A 905 -12.50 -4.96 -18.58
CA SER A 905 -11.76 -3.82 -18.03
C SER A 905 -12.59 -3.04 -17.01
N SER A 906 -12.02 -2.72 -15.85
CA SER A 906 -12.70 -2.02 -14.75
C SER A 906 -11.80 -0.94 -14.13
N PRO A 907 -12.34 0.22 -13.70
CA PRO A 907 -11.56 1.29 -13.09
C PRO A 907 -11.55 1.18 -11.55
N GLY A 908 -10.63 0.38 -11.02
CA GLY A 908 -10.29 0.38 -9.59
C GLY A 908 -10.71 -0.87 -8.80
N ASN A 909 -9.81 -1.29 -7.92
CA ASN A 909 -9.83 -2.49 -7.07
C ASN A 909 -9.97 -3.86 -7.76
N ILE A 910 -9.32 -4.83 -7.15
CA ILE A 910 -9.26 -6.22 -7.59
C ILE A 910 -10.39 -6.98 -6.88
N ALA A 911 -11.27 -7.62 -7.64
CA ALA A 911 -12.07 -8.71 -7.09
C ALA A 911 -11.17 -9.95 -7.08
N ASP A 912 -10.62 -10.31 -5.91
CA ASP A 912 -9.67 -11.44 -5.77
C ASP A 912 -10.28 -12.80 -6.15
N ARG A 913 -11.60 -12.87 -6.35
CA ARG A 913 -12.33 -14.04 -6.87
C ARG A 913 -13.46 -13.59 -7.79
N TRP A 914 -13.34 -13.96 -9.06
CA TRP A 914 -14.50 -14.15 -9.95
C TRP A 914 -15.10 -15.52 -9.67
N VAL A 915 -16.42 -15.64 -9.66
CA VAL A 915 -17.10 -16.94 -9.60
C VAL A 915 -17.83 -17.13 -10.92
N VAL A 916 -17.39 -18.09 -11.74
CA VAL A 916 -18.24 -18.57 -12.84
C VAL A 916 -19.37 -19.37 -12.19
N GLY A 917 -20.60 -19.01 -12.52
CA GLY A 917 -21.82 -19.66 -12.04
C GLY A 917 -22.10 -20.97 -12.77
N GLY A 918 -23.37 -21.36 -12.80
CA GLY A 918 -23.78 -22.53 -13.58
C GLY A 918 -23.53 -22.32 -15.08
N VAL A 919 -22.73 -23.19 -15.68
CA VAL A 919 -22.73 -23.40 -17.13
C VAL A 919 -23.86 -24.38 -17.45
N THR A 920 -24.83 -23.98 -18.27
CA THR A 920 -25.90 -24.88 -18.72
C THR A 920 -25.90 -25.07 -20.23
N MET A 921 -26.40 -26.22 -20.69
CA MET A 921 -26.73 -26.49 -22.08
C MET A 921 -28.19 -26.93 -22.15
N LEU A 922 -29.02 -26.22 -22.93
CA LEU A 922 -30.46 -26.45 -23.03
C LEU A 922 -31.18 -26.50 -21.65
N GLY A 923 -30.64 -25.80 -20.65
CA GLY A 923 -31.15 -25.78 -19.26
C GLY A 923 -30.61 -26.87 -18.33
N GLU A 924 -29.81 -27.83 -18.81
CA GLU A 924 -29.12 -28.82 -17.96
C GLU A 924 -27.69 -28.39 -17.63
N ALA A 925 -27.25 -28.56 -16.38
CA ALA A 925 -25.94 -28.11 -15.92
C ALA A 925 -24.79 -29.01 -16.41
N LEU A 926 -23.73 -28.40 -16.95
CA LEU A 926 -22.53 -29.08 -17.41
C LEU A 926 -21.44 -29.17 -16.32
N ASN A 927 -20.54 -30.15 -16.46
CA ASN A 927 -19.26 -30.12 -15.77
C ASN A 927 -18.29 -29.16 -16.48
N TRP A 928 -17.70 -28.24 -15.71
CA TRP A 928 -16.81 -27.20 -16.19
C TRP A 928 -15.59 -27.02 -15.27
N THR A 929 -14.55 -26.39 -15.79
CA THR A 929 -13.34 -25.99 -15.05
C THR A 929 -12.89 -24.60 -15.47
N VAL A 930 -12.32 -23.83 -14.53
CA VAL A 930 -11.82 -22.46 -14.76
C VAL A 930 -10.33 -22.41 -14.53
N GLN A 931 -9.63 -21.64 -15.37
CA GLN A 931 -8.22 -21.28 -15.20
C GLN A 931 -8.08 -19.77 -15.36
N SER A 932 -7.49 -19.10 -14.38
CA SER A 932 -7.21 -17.66 -14.39
C SER A 932 -5.72 -17.39 -14.41
N SER A 933 -5.26 -16.49 -15.30
CA SER A 933 -3.85 -16.12 -15.45
C SER A 933 -3.63 -14.62 -15.17
N ASN A 934 -2.86 -14.30 -14.13
CA ASN A 934 -2.66 -12.92 -13.67
C ASN A 934 -1.37 -12.30 -14.25
N THR A 935 -1.44 -11.50 -15.34
CA THR A 935 -0.25 -10.75 -15.84
C THR A 935 -0.56 -9.50 -16.72
N VAL A 936 -0.15 -8.32 -16.22
CA VAL A 936 0.26 -7.06 -16.93
C VAL A 936 -0.82 -6.24 -17.74
N PRO A 937 -0.60 -4.96 -18.20
CA PRO A 937 -1.35 -3.82 -17.60
C PRO A 937 -2.02 -2.73 -18.52
N TRP A 938 -2.81 -1.83 -17.90
CA TRP A 938 -3.38 -0.53 -18.38
C TRP A 938 -4.54 -0.61 -19.43
N SER A 939 -5.18 0.48 -19.95
CA SER A 939 -5.10 1.94 -19.72
C SER A 939 -6.43 2.70 -20.04
N LEU A 940 -6.66 3.90 -19.47
CA LEU A 940 -7.65 4.96 -19.86
C LEU A 940 -9.12 4.54 -20.14
N ILE A 941 -10.08 4.76 -19.22
CA ILE A 941 -11.51 4.35 -19.38
C ILE A 941 -12.46 5.48 -19.83
N VAL A 942 -13.62 5.13 -20.39
CA VAL A 942 -14.73 6.05 -20.73
C VAL A 942 -16.08 5.36 -20.49
N LEU A 943 -17.02 6.05 -19.83
CA LEU A 943 -18.42 5.62 -19.69
C LEU A 943 -19.32 6.43 -20.64
N ARG A 944 -20.35 5.78 -21.23
CA ARG A 944 -21.48 6.45 -21.89
C ARG A 944 -22.79 5.94 -21.31
N THR A 945 -23.75 6.84 -21.13
CA THR A 945 -25.08 6.53 -20.57
C THR A 945 -25.96 5.77 -21.57
N PRO A 946 -26.95 4.99 -21.10
CA PRO A 946 -27.98 4.41 -21.96
C PRO A 946 -28.79 5.46 -22.72
N VAL A 947 -29.47 5.01 -23.77
CA VAL A 947 -30.28 5.85 -24.65
C VAL A 947 -31.71 5.95 -24.13
N GLY A 948 -32.18 7.18 -23.89
CA GLY A 948 -33.60 7.47 -23.67
C GLY A 948 -34.07 7.62 -22.21
N GLY A 949 -33.19 7.52 -21.22
CA GLY A 949 -33.54 7.71 -19.81
C GLY A 949 -32.64 8.73 -19.10
N TRP A 950 -33.24 9.73 -18.43
CA TRP A 950 -32.56 10.51 -17.40
C TRP A 950 -32.60 9.71 -16.10
N LEU A 951 -31.44 9.42 -15.50
CA LEU A 951 -31.37 8.92 -14.13
C LEU A 951 -31.53 10.11 -13.17
N ASP A 952 -32.68 10.18 -12.50
CA ASP A 952 -32.84 11.04 -11.33
C ASP A 952 -31.98 10.50 -10.16
N ALA A 953 -31.55 11.40 -9.27
CA ALA A 953 -30.62 11.11 -8.18
C ALA A 953 -31.28 10.39 -6.98
N SER A 954 -32.24 9.52 -7.27
CA SER A 954 -33.21 8.94 -6.32
C SER A 954 -33.34 7.40 -6.42
N VAL A 955 -32.72 6.75 -7.41
CA VAL A 955 -32.76 5.28 -7.57
C VAL A 955 -31.54 4.61 -6.95
N SER A 956 -31.77 3.73 -5.97
CA SER A 956 -30.73 3.01 -5.22
C SER A 956 -30.23 1.76 -5.93
N LEU A 957 -29.41 1.91 -6.97
CA LEU A 957 -28.63 0.80 -7.53
C LEU A 957 -27.45 0.45 -6.62
N LEU A 958 -27.70 -0.40 -5.61
CA LEU A 958 -26.78 -1.28 -4.89
C LEU A 958 -27.54 -1.91 -3.70
N THR A 959 -28.29 -2.97 -3.96
CA THR A 959 -29.04 -3.76 -2.96
C THR A 959 -28.58 -5.21 -2.86
N ASP A 960 -27.72 -5.65 -3.77
CA ASP A 960 -27.31 -7.03 -3.96
C ASP A 960 -25.79 -7.13 -3.83
N ASP A 961 -25.30 -8.13 -3.07
CA ASP A 961 -23.89 -8.30 -2.72
C ASP A 961 -23.01 -8.80 -3.89
N ALA A 962 -23.60 -9.05 -5.06
CA ALA A 962 -22.94 -9.51 -6.26
C ALA A 962 -23.65 -9.00 -7.54
N LEU A 963 -22.94 -9.08 -8.67
CA LEU A 963 -23.37 -8.56 -9.96
C LEU A 963 -23.16 -9.65 -11.04
N ASP A 964 -24.26 -10.11 -11.63
CA ASP A 964 -24.28 -11.22 -12.58
C ASP A 964 -24.27 -10.77 -14.05
N PHE A 965 -23.53 -11.50 -14.88
CA PHE A 965 -23.48 -11.34 -16.34
C PHE A 965 -23.84 -12.67 -17.01
N VAL A 966 -24.81 -12.66 -17.92
CA VAL A 966 -25.25 -13.86 -18.66
C VAL A 966 -24.76 -13.79 -20.10
N VAL A 967 -24.09 -14.86 -20.57
CA VAL A 967 -23.65 -15.04 -21.95
C VAL A 967 -24.43 -16.21 -22.57
N ALA A 968 -25.44 -15.86 -23.36
CA ALA A 968 -26.31 -16.79 -24.08
C ALA A 968 -25.80 -17.08 -25.49
N MET A 969 -25.75 -18.35 -25.89
CA MET A 969 -25.44 -18.78 -27.25
C MET A 969 -26.72 -19.30 -27.93
N LEU A 970 -27.19 -18.56 -28.94
CA LEU A 970 -28.45 -18.81 -29.64
C LEU A 970 -28.23 -19.43 -31.03
N CYS A 971 -29.03 -20.41 -31.40
CA CYS A 971 -29.18 -20.89 -32.78
C CYS A 971 -30.67 -21.01 -33.12
N ASP A 972 -31.07 -20.60 -34.34
CA ASP A 972 -32.46 -20.56 -34.80
C ASP A 972 -33.46 -19.85 -33.83
N GLY A 973 -32.95 -18.93 -33.00
CA GLY A 973 -33.73 -18.19 -31.99
C GLY A 973 -33.98 -18.92 -30.67
N ALA A 974 -33.51 -20.17 -30.53
CA ALA A 974 -33.50 -20.91 -29.27
C ALA A 974 -32.15 -20.78 -28.56
N GLU A 975 -32.18 -20.72 -27.23
CA GLU A 975 -30.98 -20.71 -26.40
C GLU A 975 -30.45 -22.13 -26.18
N ILE A 976 -29.16 -22.33 -26.41
CA ILE A 976 -28.54 -23.66 -26.43
C ILE A 976 -27.44 -23.80 -25.37
N ILE A 977 -26.69 -22.73 -25.07
CA ILE A 977 -25.71 -22.69 -23.97
C ILE A 977 -25.88 -21.36 -23.24
N GLU A 978 -25.98 -21.41 -21.91
CA GLU A 978 -25.98 -20.25 -21.02
C GLU A 978 -24.76 -20.32 -20.10
N VAL A 979 -24.03 -19.21 -19.96
CA VAL A 979 -22.92 -19.09 -19.01
C VAL A 979 -23.13 -17.85 -18.15
N ILE A 980 -23.30 -18.05 -16.85
CA ILE A 980 -23.45 -16.97 -15.87
C ILE A 980 -22.09 -16.68 -15.20
N PHE A 981 -21.73 -15.40 -15.06
CA PHE A 981 -20.52 -14.94 -14.38
C PHE A 981 -20.92 -14.01 -13.22
N THR A 982 -20.57 -14.37 -12.00
CA THR A 982 -20.94 -13.66 -10.77
C THR A 982 -19.73 -12.90 -10.20
N VAL A 983 -19.89 -11.59 -9.99
CA VAL A 983 -18.85 -10.70 -9.45
C VAL A 983 -19.27 -10.16 -8.07
N PRO A 984 -18.60 -10.56 -6.97
CA PRO A 984 -18.90 -10.02 -5.64
C PRO A 984 -18.60 -8.52 -5.57
N ALA A 985 -19.49 -7.74 -4.94
CA ALA A 985 -19.39 -6.29 -4.83
C ALA A 985 -18.87 -5.86 -3.44
N PRO A 986 -17.57 -5.52 -3.27
CA PRO A 986 -17.07 -5.00 -2.00
C PRO A 986 -17.65 -3.61 -1.73
N CYS A 987 -18.13 -3.37 -0.50
CA CYS A 987 -18.87 -2.15 -0.14
C CYS A 987 -18.06 -0.86 -0.35
N VAL A 988 -18.36 -0.09 -1.41
CA VAL A 988 -17.69 1.18 -1.72
C VAL A 988 -18.42 2.37 -1.05
N PRO A 989 -17.77 3.18 -0.20
CA PRO A 989 -18.37 4.40 0.34
C PRO A 989 -18.61 5.45 -0.75
N ARG A 990 -19.75 6.14 -0.68
CA ARG A 990 -20.22 7.13 -1.69
C ARG A 990 -19.23 8.23 -2.08
N VAL A 991 -18.23 8.53 -1.25
CA VAL A 991 -17.17 9.53 -1.54
C VAL A 991 -16.20 9.04 -2.62
N TYR A 992 -15.96 7.73 -2.71
CA TYR A 992 -14.94 7.15 -3.60
C TYR A 992 -15.32 7.21 -5.09
N ALA A 993 -16.63 7.31 -5.40
CA ALA A 993 -17.14 7.37 -6.77
C ALA A 993 -16.72 8.67 -7.51
N GLU A 994 -16.40 9.74 -6.78
CA GLU A 994 -15.98 11.02 -7.36
C GLU A 994 -14.46 11.08 -7.62
N GLU A 995 -13.64 10.32 -6.88
CA GLU A 995 -12.18 10.25 -7.08
C GLU A 995 -11.76 9.35 -8.26
N ILE A 996 -12.56 8.32 -8.59
CA ILE A 996 -12.32 7.40 -9.73
C ILE A 996 -12.25 8.14 -11.07
N ALA A 997 -12.78 9.36 -11.18
CA ALA A 997 -12.75 10.18 -12.38
C ALA A 997 -11.35 10.62 -12.85
N THR A 998 -10.28 10.40 -12.06
CA THR A 998 -8.95 11.00 -12.31
C THR A 998 -7.77 10.03 -12.50
N VAL A 999 -7.96 8.71 -12.40
CA VAL A 999 -6.86 7.70 -12.51
C VAL A 999 -7.27 6.50 -13.41
N GLY A 1000 -6.31 5.91 -14.15
CA GLY A 1000 -6.57 5.01 -15.29
C GLY A 1000 -6.90 3.51 -15.02
N ARG A 1001 -7.30 2.78 -16.09
CA ARG A 1001 -7.78 1.37 -16.07
C ARG A 1001 -6.79 0.35 -15.47
N SER A 1002 -7.39 -0.73 -14.95
CA SER A 1002 -6.82 -2.08 -14.95
C SER A 1002 -7.76 -3.06 -15.70
N THR A 1003 -7.27 -4.27 -15.98
CA THR A 1003 -7.97 -5.30 -16.78
C THR A 1003 -7.72 -6.68 -16.18
N GLN A 1004 -8.69 -7.60 -16.26
CA GLN A 1004 -8.53 -9.01 -15.91
C GLN A 1004 -9.09 -9.94 -17.00
N VAL A 1005 -8.62 -11.18 -17.03
CA VAL A 1005 -8.97 -12.21 -18.01
C VAL A 1005 -9.29 -13.51 -17.28
N ALA A 1006 -10.42 -14.12 -17.62
CA ALA A 1006 -10.86 -15.42 -17.11
C ALA A 1006 -11.11 -16.40 -18.27
N SER A 1007 -10.51 -17.59 -18.19
CA SER A 1007 -10.70 -18.66 -19.16
C SER A 1007 -11.53 -19.80 -18.55
N ALA A 1008 -12.59 -20.18 -19.25
CA ALA A 1008 -13.48 -21.28 -18.85
C ALA A 1008 -13.44 -22.40 -19.89
N VAL A 1009 -13.33 -23.65 -19.43
CA VAL A 1009 -13.34 -24.86 -20.27
C VAL A 1009 -14.44 -25.80 -19.79
N ALA A 1010 -15.43 -26.01 -20.64
CA ALA A 1010 -16.52 -26.96 -20.41
C ALA A 1010 -16.31 -28.22 -21.26
N SER A 1011 -16.70 -29.38 -20.73
CA SER A 1011 -16.54 -30.69 -21.38
C SER A 1011 -17.83 -31.49 -21.35
N VAL A 1012 -18.31 -31.92 -22.52
CA VAL A 1012 -19.51 -32.75 -22.65
C VAL A 1012 -19.10 -34.23 -22.68
N THR A 1013 -19.60 -35.03 -21.73
CA THR A 1013 -19.29 -36.46 -21.56
C THR A 1013 -20.26 -37.37 -22.32
#